data_AF-A0A1W9QR71-F1
#
_entry.id   AF-A0A1W9QR71-F1
#
_cell.length_a   1.000
_cell.length_b   1.000
_cell.length_c   1.000
_cell.angle_alpha   90.00
_cell.angle_beta   90.00
_cell.angle_gamma   90.00
#
_symmetry.space_group_name_H-M   'P 1'
#
loop_
_entity.id
_entity.type
_entity.pdbx_description
1 polymer ?
#
loop_
_entity_poly.entity_id
_entity_poly.type
_entity_poly.pdbx_seq_one_letter_code
_entity_poly.pdbx_strand_id
1 'polypeptide(L)'
;MEKLFRISVLHVVILCFYSFPLWAQYNMQQATDLVLNQLLSGELDQVDVFMIDEALSDQDTIFLGNNDTVVLPYSSNWVFFVDDYPFANWAHPVRFIFVNESTGTYQAVNKDFFPVNWPSAYTTLSEMERPTGVDLPVNPDAVIDGIDPNPNLYAVIICGGNQKRFWRDVSAIYCTLLDEYGFTKENIFVHYRDGTSIYGEDLDGPEEPSDDIDYDAHKYTIYQTLMELAGHKNEIEEIPELGPEDGLFIFIDGHGYERNGHSYVDLPDFDLEDSELGYYMEDINCAQIIVVLQPCFMGGFKTELSDYVNYDVHCKNRSVHTASDNESSWWEVWVTGGHYCEFVYYWTAAARGNYPDNNSPWELSDYEAGSFPFSTLIPGLEDHPGDYDPDVNGDGFVQMEEAFNYANALDTWSDDDYYYNPKNPGIEEKPQEFTNISFNEDLLTLCGLAGHVEQTQTVEKRNYLVGDNLQIDPEVSLSFADGTGLYLGNENSNVTVSTGGLLDFGNNMNIYGSEQNRIIVNGNIEVGTGVIFKKYENATIFNGLILNNNQMSTNLNQITFNQAQLYNYGVELNITNCDFNDCISIHSYSGDVSVSGLTTFYNTCFTFDDRDGGLFNTVTVTNCNFTGDNTFYQSAINIWNYKNFSIENNTIDNCYFGIQLWQSGWGLVGNQNIYNNEIYNCQSAGIETFNSTGSIASNHLYNNVYGLRLYNNSDISLYGNPDTENYNDVNYITNNDSYEVYASSGSFPWYFRYNAIIDEDNLGNPDDPMVYYEPPSGGSQLIDVRYNCWGNNFNPAEDLYPSGYMVNPTWCPGEGGNKSSEVALQTFLDGEEHFENEEYADAKTTFESVVELYPKTQYASAAMKELFALEHFTDNDYSTLKLYYETNDSIQADTTLTKLSVFLANKCEIEMENWQTAIDHFEDIIDNPESTEDSIFAIIDLGNTYLLMGDSTERGTVRGRMLQYIPKSREKFAARRNYLLSLLPVTKDRKKPGNMFETLQAGELLQNAPNPFASTTTVVYKLTEQGAVVLRVFDHLGREVKCINKKSQNAGLNKIELNMNGLPSGIYFYSIFINGQLSDTKKMVLL
;
A
#
# COMPACT_ATOMS: atom_id res chain seq x y z
N MET A 1 84.18 -22.67 41.41
CA MET A 1 84.17 -22.66 42.89
C MET A 1 83.22 -23.79 43.30
N GLU A 2 83.77 -24.91 43.77
CA GLU A 2 83.63 -25.41 45.15
C GLU A 2 82.20 -25.92 45.46
N LYS A 3 81.95 -27.25 45.50
CA LYS A 3 82.27 -28.30 46.52
C LYS A 3 81.06 -28.54 47.45
N LEU A 4 80.37 -29.68 47.37
CA LEU A 4 80.68 -31.03 47.92
C LEU A 4 80.22 -31.22 49.38
N PHE A 5 79.44 -32.27 49.68
CA PHE A 5 79.77 -33.28 50.71
C PHE A 5 78.90 -34.57 50.61
N ARG A 6 79.37 -35.68 51.21
CA ARG A 6 78.76 -37.04 51.27
C ARG A 6 78.55 -37.47 52.73
N ILE A 7 77.83 -38.59 52.99
CA ILE A 7 78.26 -39.80 53.79
C ILE A 7 77.08 -40.80 53.94
N SER A 8 77.29 -41.99 54.54
CA SER A 8 76.60 -43.27 54.24
C SER A 8 76.19 -44.13 55.47
N VAL A 9 75.69 -45.36 55.22
CA VAL A 9 75.74 -46.62 56.03
C VAL A 9 74.49 -47.05 56.88
N LEU A 10 73.97 -48.31 56.72
CA LEU A 10 73.92 -49.43 57.73
C LEU A 10 72.65 -50.39 57.75
N HIS A 11 72.84 -51.70 57.48
CA HIS A 11 72.11 -52.92 58.02
C HIS A 11 70.61 -53.22 57.64
N VAL A 12 69.99 -54.43 57.84
CA VAL A 12 70.35 -55.90 57.75
C VAL A 12 69.09 -56.82 57.92
N VAL A 13 69.18 -58.16 57.68
CA VAL A 13 68.23 -59.32 57.94
C VAL A 13 67.54 -59.99 56.72
N ILE A 14 67.29 -61.31 56.87
CA ILE A 14 66.92 -62.38 55.91
C ILE A 14 65.42 -62.73 55.95
N LEU A 15 64.80 -63.05 54.80
CA LEU A 15 63.81 -64.15 54.65
C LEU A 15 63.59 -64.51 53.16
N CYS A 16 63.37 -65.79 52.87
CA CYS A 16 63.05 -66.27 51.52
C CYS A 16 61.54 -66.22 51.27
N PHE A 17 61.07 -65.58 50.19
CA PHE A 17 59.90 -65.99 49.39
C PHE A 17 59.82 -65.14 48.11
N TYR A 18 59.40 -65.76 47.01
CA TYR A 18 59.03 -65.18 45.70
C TYR A 18 59.88 -64.07 45.07
N SER A 19 60.47 -64.41 43.92
CA SER A 19 60.75 -63.46 42.85
C SER A 19 59.45 -62.87 42.33
N PHE A 20 59.10 -61.66 42.79
CA PHE A 20 58.21 -60.78 42.03
C PHE A 20 59.06 -60.03 40.98
N PRO A 21 58.60 -59.90 39.73
CA PRO A 21 59.24 -59.00 38.79
C PRO A 21 59.13 -57.56 39.30
N LEU A 22 60.14 -56.74 39.03
CA LEU A 22 59.87 -55.33 38.77
C LEU A 22 58.96 -55.31 37.54
N TRP A 23 57.68 -55.00 37.73
CA TRP A 23 56.75 -54.80 36.63
C TRP A 23 57.32 -53.63 35.82
N ALA A 24 57.70 -53.89 34.57
CA ALA A 24 58.01 -52.81 33.66
C ALA A 24 56.68 -52.14 33.33
N GLN A 25 56.51 -50.87 33.73
CA GLN A 25 55.36 -50.08 33.30
C GLN A 25 55.30 -50.11 31.78
N TYR A 26 54.13 -50.49 31.27
CA TYR A 26 53.79 -50.42 29.87
C TYR A 26 53.58 -48.94 29.56
N ASN A 27 54.63 -48.30 29.04
CA ASN A 27 54.65 -46.84 28.92
C ASN A 27 53.78 -46.35 27.75
N MET A 28 53.49 -45.05 27.74
CA MET A 28 52.63 -44.38 26.75
C MET A 28 52.92 -44.84 25.30
N GLN A 29 54.18 -44.77 24.85
CA GLN A 29 54.56 -45.22 23.51
C GLN A 29 54.26 -46.69 23.25
N GLN A 30 54.44 -47.58 24.24
CA GLN A 30 54.11 -49.00 24.08
C GLN A 30 52.60 -49.23 23.99
N ALA A 31 51.79 -48.43 24.68
CA ALA A 31 50.33 -48.45 24.55
C ALA A 31 49.89 -47.91 23.18
N THR A 32 50.46 -46.79 22.72
CA THR A 32 50.24 -46.24 21.38
C THR A 32 50.61 -47.24 20.29
N ASP A 33 51.79 -47.86 20.40
CA ASP A 33 52.27 -48.87 19.45
C ASP A 33 51.36 -50.11 19.43
N LEU A 34 50.75 -50.50 20.56
CA LEU A 34 49.79 -51.58 20.66
C LEU A 34 48.47 -51.21 19.95
N VAL A 35 47.91 -50.04 20.24
CA VAL A 35 46.63 -49.61 19.66
C VAL A 35 46.75 -49.41 18.16
N LEU A 36 47.66 -48.55 17.69
CA LEU A 36 47.79 -48.23 16.27
C LEU A 36 48.29 -49.43 15.45
N ASN A 37 49.38 -50.08 15.86
CA ASN A 37 50.06 -51.08 15.02
C ASN A 37 49.58 -52.53 15.25
N GLN A 38 48.66 -52.80 16.18
CA GLN A 38 48.13 -54.15 16.40
C GLN A 38 46.61 -54.22 16.49
N LEU A 39 45.95 -53.25 17.13
CA LEU A 39 44.49 -53.26 17.25
C LEU A 39 43.81 -52.62 16.04
N LEU A 40 44.26 -51.42 15.63
CA LEU A 40 43.68 -50.63 14.55
C LEU A 40 44.41 -50.77 13.19
N SER A 41 45.36 -51.70 13.09
CA SER A 41 46.36 -51.77 11.98
C SER A 41 45.82 -52.02 10.56
N GLY A 42 44.50 -52.09 10.36
CA GLY A 42 43.82 -52.17 9.07
C GLY A 42 42.68 -51.16 8.89
N GLU A 43 42.48 -50.25 9.85
CA GLU A 43 41.37 -49.29 9.89
C GLU A 43 41.81 -47.82 10.12
N LEU A 44 43.09 -47.56 10.41
CA LEU A 44 43.63 -46.19 10.63
C LEU A 44 43.32 -45.17 9.52
N ASP A 45 43.18 -45.62 8.26
CA ASP A 45 42.81 -44.78 7.11
C ASP A 45 41.28 -44.51 7.04
N GLN A 46 40.55 -44.77 8.12
CA GLN A 46 39.08 -44.77 8.21
C GLN A 46 38.53 -44.32 9.57
N VAL A 47 39.40 -44.08 10.57
CA VAL A 47 39.03 -43.77 11.96
C VAL A 47 39.96 -42.70 12.53
N ASP A 48 39.40 -41.78 13.30
CA ASP A 48 40.18 -40.78 14.04
C ASP A 48 40.50 -41.34 15.43
N VAL A 49 41.75 -41.17 15.88
CA VAL A 49 42.25 -41.82 17.10
C VAL A 49 42.85 -40.78 18.01
N PHE A 50 42.25 -40.64 19.19
CA PHE A 50 42.65 -39.70 20.23
C PHE A 50 43.13 -40.46 21.46
N MET A 51 44.12 -39.93 22.17
CA MET A 51 44.67 -40.54 23.39
C MET A 51 44.85 -39.50 24.48
N ILE A 52 44.39 -39.79 25.70
CA ILE A 52 44.60 -38.93 26.87
C ILE A 52 46.10 -38.99 27.26
N ASP A 53 46.72 -37.82 27.47
CA ASP A 53 48.18 -37.70 27.68
C ASP A 53 48.65 -38.28 29.04
N GLU A 54 47.74 -38.44 30.01
CA GLU A 54 47.99 -39.01 31.33
C GLU A 54 47.12 -40.26 31.56
N ALA A 55 47.63 -41.22 32.35
CA ALA A 55 46.92 -42.45 32.66
C ALA A 55 45.83 -42.21 33.73
N LEU A 56 44.59 -42.60 33.45
CA LEU A 56 43.44 -42.43 34.34
C LEU A 56 43.25 -43.63 35.28
N SER A 57 42.73 -43.40 36.48
CA SER A 57 42.48 -44.43 37.51
C SER A 57 41.09 -45.09 37.36
N ASP A 58 40.84 -46.17 38.12
CA ASP A 58 39.50 -46.79 38.21
C ASP A 58 38.48 -45.96 39.02
N GLN A 59 38.86 -44.77 39.51
CA GLN A 59 37.97 -43.82 40.18
C GLN A 59 37.54 -42.66 39.29
N ASP A 60 38.17 -42.50 38.12
CA ASP A 60 37.82 -41.49 37.13
C ASP A 60 36.64 -41.97 36.28
N THR A 61 35.87 -41.04 35.69
CA THR A 61 34.67 -41.36 34.92
C THR A 61 34.63 -40.52 33.65
N ILE A 62 34.41 -41.19 32.52
CA ILE A 62 34.13 -40.55 31.24
C ILE A 62 32.62 -40.56 31.05
N PHE A 63 32.01 -39.38 30.91
CA PHE A 63 30.61 -39.17 30.58
C PHE A 63 30.45 -39.07 29.07
N LEU A 64 29.34 -39.58 28.55
CA LEU A 64 28.98 -39.52 27.14
C LEU A 64 27.80 -38.59 26.90
N GLY A 65 27.61 -38.14 25.65
CA GLY A 65 26.53 -37.21 25.26
C GLY A 65 25.13 -37.61 25.74
N ASN A 66 24.81 -38.90 25.75
CA ASN A 66 23.54 -39.43 26.24
C ASN A 66 23.43 -39.63 27.77
N ASN A 67 24.31 -38.99 28.56
CA ASN A 67 24.45 -39.20 30.01
C ASN A 67 24.84 -40.64 30.44
N ASP A 68 25.27 -41.51 29.51
CA ASP A 68 25.91 -42.78 29.85
C ASP A 68 27.36 -42.55 30.33
N THR A 69 27.99 -43.58 30.90
CA THR A 69 29.36 -43.53 31.41
C THR A 69 30.22 -44.68 30.89
N VAL A 70 31.50 -44.41 30.68
CA VAL A 70 32.51 -45.44 30.38
C VAL A 70 33.25 -45.80 31.66
N VAL A 71 33.15 -47.06 32.07
CA VAL A 71 33.80 -47.57 33.28
C VAL A 71 35.23 -48.01 32.94
N LEU A 72 36.21 -47.39 33.59
CA LEU A 72 37.63 -47.69 33.40
C LEU A 72 37.98 -49.05 34.04
N PRO A 73 38.48 -50.04 33.29
CA PRO A 73 38.57 -51.43 33.75
C PRO A 73 39.81 -51.76 34.60
N TYR A 74 40.80 -50.87 34.68
CA TYR A 74 42.05 -51.08 35.41
C TYR A 74 42.31 -49.96 36.42
N SER A 75 43.15 -50.23 37.44
CA SER A 75 43.55 -49.21 38.43
C SER A 75 44.46 -48.10 37.87
N SER A 76 44.94 -48.26 36.63
CA SER A 76 45.66 -47.24 35.84
C SER A 76 45.54 -47.62 34.35
N ASN A 77 45.01 -46.71 33.54
CA ASN A 77 44.61 -46.92 32.15
C ASN A 77 45.23 -45.86 31.25
N TRP A 78 45.95 -46.28 30.21
CA TRP A 78 46.07 -45.46 29.00
C TRP A 78 44.74 -45.54 28.26
N VAL A 79 44.13 -44.40 27.97
CA VAL A 79 42.78 -44.33 27.38
C VAL A 79 42.89 -43.76 25.97
N PHE A 80 42.30 -44.49 25.04
CA PHE A 80 42.16 -44.11 23.65
C PHE A 80 40.68 -44.00 23.33
N PHE A 81 40.29 -42.95 22.63
CA PHE A 81 38.99 -42.78 21.99
C PHE A 81 39.20 -42.93 20.49
N VAL A 82 38.46 -43.84 19.88
CA VAL A 82 38.45 -44.10 18.45
C VAL A 82 37.08 -43.69 17.96
N ASP A 83 37.07 -42.66 17.13
CA ASP A 83 35.93 -42.28 16.32
C ASP A 83 35.88 -43.25 15.13
N ASP A 84 34.85 -44.10 15.12
CA ASP A 84 34.68 -45.12 14.09
C ASP A 84 34.06 -44.58 12.79
N TYR A 85 33.55 -43.35 12.82
CA TYR A 85 32.90 -42.68 11.69
C TYR A 85 33.29 -41.18 11.63
N PRO A 86 34.57 -40.85 11.37
CA PRO A 86 34.99 -39.47 11.21
C PRO A 86 34.10 -38.70 10.23
N PHE A 87 33.83 -37.44 10.57
CA PHE A 87 32.94 -36.49 9.88
C PHE A 87 31.44 -36.65 10.15
N ALA A 88 31.00 -37.66 10.89
CA ALA A 88 29.65 -37.68 11.46
C ALA A 88 29.47 -36.62 12.59
N ASN A 89 28.23 -36.44 13.06
CA ASN A 89 27.88 -35.87 14.38
C ASN A 89 28.37 -36.81 15.51
N TRP A 90 27.94 -36.66 16.78
CA TRP A 90 28.60 -37.34 17.92
C TRP A 90 27.90 -38.53 18.66
N ALA A 91 26.82 -39.07 18.13
CA ALA A 91 25.97 -40.20 18.55
C ALA A 91 25.94 -41.35 17.50
N HIS A 92 27.10 -41.65 16.91
CA HIS A 92 27.33 -42.91 16.21
C HIS A 92 28.12 -43.87 17.11
N PRO A 93 28.27 -45.16 16.73
CA PRO A 93 29.17 -46.06 17.43
C PRO A 93 30.61 -45.51 17.48
N VAL A 94 31.22 -45.58 18.66
CA VAL A 94 32.60 -45.20 18.97
C VAL A 94 33.26 -46.28 19.83
N ARG A 95 34.59 -46.35 19.79
CA ARG A 95 35.38 -47.34 20.53
C ARG A 95 36.32 -46.68 21.54
N PHE A 96 36.11 -46.97 22.83
CA PHE A 96 37.10 -46.69 23.86
C PHE A 96 38.03 -47.89 24.05
N ILE A 97 39.35 -47.68 23.91
CA ILE A 97 40.36 -48.71 24.17
C ILE A 97 41.16 -48.33 25.41
N PHE A 98 41.12 -49.20 26.41
CA PHE A 98 41.84 -49.07 27.67
C PHE A 98 43.03 -50.01 27.67
N VAL A 99 44.26 -49.51 27.92
CA VAL A 99 45.47 -50.33 28.07
C VAL A 99 46.01 -50.20 29.49
N ASN A 100 46.16 -51.32 30.19
CA ASN A 100 46.63 -51.37 31.57
C ASN A 100 48.12 -50.98 31.67
N GLU A 101 48.40 -49.91 32.40
CA GLU A 101 49.75 -49.33 32.56
C GLU A 101 50.75 -50.31 33.22
N SER A 102 50.30 -51.26 34.04
CA SER A 102 51.17 -52.23 34.71
C SER A 102 51.47 -53.48 33.88
N THR A 103 50.63 -53.81 32.88
CA THR A 103 50.65 -55.15 32.26
C THR A 103 50.65 -55.15 30.73
N GLY A 104 50.18 -54.07 30.09
CA GLY A 104 49.91 -54.03 28.64
C GLY A 104 48.69 -54.85 28.20
N THR A 105 47.87 -55.38 29.12
CA THR A 105 46.57 -55.98 28.76
C THR A 105 45.57 -54.89 28.44
N TYR A 106 44.72 -55.10 27.42
CA TYR A 106 43.76 -54.11 26.97
C TYR A 106 42.31 -54.61 27.03
N GLN A 107 41.37 -53.67 27.00
CA GLN A 107 39.94 -53.89 26.82
C GLN A 107 39.39 -52.80 25.89
N ALA A 108 38.62 -53.18 24.88
CA ALA A 108 37.82 -52.26 24.07
C ALA A 108 36.38 -52.25 24.60
N VAL A 109 35.73 -51.09 24.55
CA VAL A 109 34.32 -50.87 24.90
C VAL A 109 33.69 -50.04 23.80
N ASN A 110 32.70 -50.61 23.12
CA ASN A 110 31.87 -49.88 22.17
C ASN A 110 30.81 -49.08 22.95
N LYS A 111 30.54 -47.88 22.48
CA LYS A 111 29.51 -46.96 22.99
C LYS A 111 28.89 -46.25 21.79
N ASP A 112 27.70 -45.67 21.95
CA ASP A 112 26.98 -45.07 20.83
C ASP A 112 27.02 -43.53 20.84
N PHE A 113 27.88 -42.94 21.69
CA PHE A 113 28.02 -41.48 21.89
C PHE A 113 29.47 -41.10 22.27
N PHE A 114 29.88 -39.90 21.85
CA PHE A 114 31.15 -39.22 22.16
C PHE A 114 31.33 -38.88 23.66
N PRO A 115 32.57 -38.67 24.11
CA PRO A 115 32.86 -38.23 25.47
C PRO A 115 32.68 -36.72 25.66
N VAL A 116 31.71 -36.29 26.49
CA VAL A 116 31.44 -34.87 26.77
C VAL A 116 32.40 -34.23 27.78
N ASN A 117 33.08 -35.03 28.62
CA ASN A 117 34.06 -34.54 29.60
C ASN A 117 35.51 -34.92 29.23
N TRP A 118 35.82 -35.01 27.93
CA TRP A 118 37.14 -35.40 27.46
C TRP A 118 38.23 -34.43 27.97
N PRO A 119 39.36 -34.90 28.53
CA PRO A 119 40.38 -34.00 29.05
C PRO A 119 41.02 -33.14 27.96
N SER A 120 41.28 -31.86 28.27
CA SER A 120 41.95 -30.93 27.36
C SER A 120 43.44 -31.22 27.10
N ALA A 121 44.00 -32.26 27.74
CA ALA A 121 45.35 -32.76 27.52
C ALA A 121 45.27 -34.15 26.85
N TYR A 122 45.25 -34.13 25.52
CA TYR A 122 45.18 -35.32 24.68
C TYR A 122 46.03 -35.13 23.41
N THR A 123 46.44 -36.25 22.83
CA THR A 123 47.18 -36.33 21.58
C THR A 123 46.31 -36.99 20.50
N THR A 124 46.16 -36.33 19.35
CA THR A 124 45.64 -36.97 18.12
C THR A 124 46.72 -37.87 17.53
N LEU A 125 46.39 -39.13 17.28
CA LEU A 125 47.28 -40.22 16.85
C LEU A 125 47.01 -40.71 15.42
N SER A 126 45.77 -40.53 14.96
CA SER A 126 45.32 -40.75 13.59
C SER A 126 44.22 -39.73 13.31
N GLU A 127 44.22 -39.14 12.13
CA GLU A 127 43.18 -38.24 11.63
C GLU A 127 43.04 -38.51 10.13
N MET A 128 41.81 -38.66 9.64
CA MET A 128 41.55 -38.99 8.24
C MET A 128 41.87 -37.80 7.33
N GLU A 129 42.79 -37.97 6.36
CA GLU A 129 43.18 -36.89 5.43
C GLU A 129 41.98 -36.41 4.60
N ARG A 130 41.71 -35.09 4.67
CA ARG A 130 40.68 -34.43 3.87
C ARG A 130 41.11 -34.33 2.39
N PRO A 131 40.16 -34.36 1.43
CA PRO A 131 40.46 -34.03 0.04
C PRO A 131 41.02 -32.60 -0.06
N THR A 132 42.10 -32.41 -0.82
CA THR A 132 42.64 -31.07 -1.12
C THR A 132 42.38 -30.73 -2.60
N GLY A 133 41.47 -29.78 -2.84
CA GLY A 133 41.08 -29.25 -4.15
C GLY A 133 41.91 -28.05 -4.61
N VAL A 134 41.66 -27.56 -5.83
CA VAL A 134 42.49 -26.56 -6.54
C VAL A 134 41.76 -25.23 -6.70
N ASP A 135 42.50 -24.10 -6.68
CA ASP A 135 41.95 -22.75 -6.89
C ASP A 135 41.10 -22.62 -8.18
N LEU A 136 39.86 -22.12 -8.01
CA LEU A 136 38.99 -21.59 -9.07
C LEU A 136 38.61 -20.12 -8.76
N PRO A 137 38.24 -19.31 -9.78
CA PRO A 137 38.20 -17.86 -9.63
C PRO A 137 36.90 -17.36 -8.99
N VAL A 138 37.05 -16.57 -7.92
CA VAL A 138 35.99 -15.77 -7.29
C VAL A 138 35.33 -14.82 -8.30
N ASN A 139 34.01 -14.71 -8.28
CA ASN A 139 33.25 -13.66 -8.97
C ASN A 139 32.65 -12.69 -7.94
N PRO A 140 33.30 -11.54 -7.65
CA PRO A 140 32.90 -10.64 -6.57
C PRO A 140 31.83 -9.60 -6.96
N ASP A 141 31.24 -9.70 -8.16
CA ASP A 141 30.41 -8.63 -8.77
C ASP A 141 28.92 -9.01 -8.93
N ALA A 142 28.39 -9.95 -8.11
CA ALA A 142 26.95 -10.21 -8.02
C ALA A 142 26.26 -9.12 -7.20
N VAL A 143 26.08 -7.94 -7.79
CA VAL A 143 25.24 -6.89 -7.22
C VAL A 143 23.78 -7.30 -7.39
N ILE A 144 23.20 -7.84 -6.32
CA ILE A 144 21.75 -7.99 -6.18
C ILE A 144 21.16 -6.57 -6.06
N ASP A 145 20.17 -6.23 -6.88
CA ASP A 145 19.38 -5.02 -6.67
C ASP A 145 18.57 -5.26 -5.38
N GLY A 146 18.93 -4.56 -4.29
CA GLY A 146 18.45 -4.90 -2.95
C GLY A 146 16.93 -4.89 -2.81
N ILE A 147 16.41 -5.91 -2.14
CA ILE A 147 14.99 -6.03 -1.78
C ILE A 147 14.56 -4.92 -0.79
N ASP A 148 13.31 -4.47 -0.90
CA ASP A 148 12.76 -3.44 -0.01
C ASP A 148 12.56 -4.02 1.42
N PRO A 149 13.18 -3.44 2.46
CA PRO A 149 13.08 -3.95 3.83
C PRO A 149 11.64 -4.00 4.35
N ASN A 150 11.28 -5.11 5.01
CA ASN A 150 10.00 -5.31 5.66
C ASN A 150 10.19 -5.27 7.20
N PRO A 151 9.81 -4.16 7.87
CA PRO A 151 10.04 -3.98 9.31
C PRO A 151 9.18 -4.89 10.20
N ASN A 152 8.20 -5.60 9.61
CA ASN A 152 7.31 -6.51 10.33
C ASN A 152 7.83 -7.97 10.33
N LEU A 153 8.99 -8.25 9.73
CA LEU A 153 9.60 -9.57 9.72
C LEU A 153 10.71 -9.67 10.76
N TYR A 154 10.64 -10.70 11.60
CA TYR A 154 11.55 -10.97 12.70
C TYR A 154 12.04 -12.41 12.67
N ALA A 155 13.28 -12.65 13.10
CA ALA A 155 13.83 -13.99 13.19
C ALA A 155 14.53 -14.26 14.53
N VAL A 156 14.52 -15.51 14.97
CA VAL A 156 15.32 -16.02 16.09
C VAL A 156 16.11 -17.24 15.60
N ILE A 157 17.43 -17.12 15.54
CA ILE A 157 18.31 -18.19 15.10
C ILE A 157 19.03 -18.77 16.32
N ILE A 158 18.97 -20.09 16.52
CA ILE A 158 19.50 -20.78 17.69
C ILE A 158 20.45 -21.89 17.24
N CYS A 159 21.73 -21.81 17.63
CA CYS A 159 22.72 -22.83 17.31
C CYS A 159 23.54 -23.25 18.54
N GLY A 160 23.34 -24.49 18.99
CA GLY A 160 24.15 -25.09 20.06
C GLY A 160 25.52 -25.61 19.59
N GLY A 161 25.72 -25.76 18.29
CA GLY A 161 26.93 -26.33 17.67
C GLY A 161 28.13 -25.39 17.57
N ASN A 162 29.34 -25.93 17.37
CA ASN A 162 30.54 -25.16 16.97
C ASN A 162 31.35 -25.79 15.83
N GLN A 163 30.81 -26.84 15.21
CA GLN A 163 31.36 -27.43 14.00
C GLN A 163 31.24 -26.45 12.83
N LYS A 164 32.20 -26.49 11.88
CA LYS A 164 32.24 -25.60 10.70
C LYS A 164 30.93 -25.54 9.91
N ARG A 165 30.21 -26.66 9.83
CA ARG A 165 28.91 -26.75 9.13
C ARG A 165 27.85 -25.83 9.74
N PHE A 166 27.65 -25.91 11.05
CA PHE A 166 26.60 -25.18 11.75
C PHE A 166 26.78 -23.65 11.68
N TRP A 167 28.04 -23.18 11.67
CA TRP A 167 28.34 -21.76 11.38
C TRP A 167 27.86 -21.35 9.97
N ARG A 168 28.07 -22.21 8.99
CA ARG A 168 27.69 -21.98 7.59
C ARG A 168 26.19 -22.17 7.35
N ASP A 169 25.55 -23.09 8.05
CA ASP A 169 24.10 -23.29 8.04
C ASP A 169 23.38 -22.03 8.60
N VAL A 170 23.87 -21.49 9.72
CA VAL A 170 23.41 -20.20 10.29
C VAL A 170 23.67 -19.03 9.33
N SER A 171 24.87 -18.91 8.75
CA SER A 171 25.21 -17.86 7.76
C SER A 171 24.32 -17.95 6.50
N ALA A 172 24.06 -19.15 5.99
CA ALA A 172 23.18 -19.39 4.85
C ALA A 172 21.76 -18.89 5.10
N ILE A 173 21.18 -19.26 6.26
CA ILE A 173 19.86 -18.81 6.69
C ILE A 173 19.83 -17.29 6.88
N TYR A 174 20.78 -16.73 7.65
CA TYR A 174 20.87 -15.30 7.94
C TYR A 174 20.86 -14.46 6.66
N CYS A 175 21.75 -14.77 5.72
CA CYS A 175 21.81 -14.07 4.44
C CYS A 175 20.56 -14.31 3.57
N THR A 176 19.91 -15.48 3.65
CA THR A 176 18.67 -15.73 2.87
C THR A 176 17.56 -14.78 3.32
N LEU A 177 17.41 -14.57 4.63
CA LEU A 177 16.41 -13.68 5.21
C LEU A 177 16.65 -12.21 4.81
N LEU A 178 17.92 -11.77 4.81
CA LEU A 178 18.30 -10.42 4.39
C LEU A 178 18.15 -10.22 2.86
N ASP A 179 18.79 -11.07 2.06
CA ASP A 179 18.99 -10.85 0.62
C ASP A 179 17.70 -11.06 -0.19
N GLU A 180 16.90 -12.08 0.16
CA GLU A 180 15.76 -12.54 -0.66
C GLU A 180 14.38 -12.21 -0.06
N TYR A 181 14.31 -11.90 1.26
CA TYR A 181 13.03 -11.72 1.97
C TYR A 181 12.92 -10.39 2.74
N GLY A 182 13.94 -9.54 2.71
CA GLY A 182 13.88 -8.18 3.23
C GLY A 182 13.78 -8.08 4.75
N PHE A 183 14.23 -9.09 5.49
CA PHE A 183 14.46 -8.94 6.94
C PHE A 183 15.56 -7.87 7.16
N THR A 184 15.57 -7.27 8.35
CA THR A 184 16.61 -6.30 8.76
C THR A 184 17.48 -6.91 9.85
N LYS A 185 18.78 -6.55 9.91
CA LYS A 185 19.70 -7.09 10.92
C LYS A 185 19.15 -6.89 12.35
N GLU A 186 18.58 -5.72 12.60
CA GLU A 186 18.00 -5.33 13.90
C GLU A 186 16.78 -6.17 14.34
N ASN A 187 16.20 -6.96 13.42
CA ASN A 187 15.07 -7.85 13.67
C ASN A 187 15.46 -9.34 13.68
N ILE A 188 16.74 -9.70 13.47
CA ILE A 188 17.24 -11.09 13.48
C ILE A 188 18.07 -11.31 14.74
N PHE A 189 17.51 -12.02 15.73
CA PHE A 189 18.17 -12.31 17.01
C PHE A 189 18.93 -13.64 16.96
N VAL A 190 20.26 -13.58 16.97
CA VAL A 190 21.15 -14.73 16.81
C VAL A 190 21.71 -15.19 18.17
N HIS A 191 21.29 -16.39 18.55
CA HIS A 191 21.80 -17.16 19.68
C HIS A 191 22.81 -18.19 19.17
N TYR A 192 24.10 -17.85 19.19
CA TYR A 192 25.17 -18.77 18.76
C TYR A 192 26.01 -19.23 19.96
N ARG A 193 26.21 -20.55 20.09
CA ARG A 193 26.91 -21.27 21.17
C ARG A 193 27.44 -20.44 22.34
N ASP A 194 28.63 -19.83 22.21
CA ASP A 194 29.33 -19.08 23.26
C ASP A 194 29.37 -17.55 23.02
N GLY A 195 28.40 -17.05 22.24
CA GLY A 195 28.24 -15.63 21.92
C GLY A 195 29.32 -15.08 20.99
N THR A 196 30.11 -15.96 20.34
CA THR A 196 31.23 -15.53 19.49
C THR A 196 31.36 -16.32 18.19
N SER A 197 31.87 -15.66 17.15
CA SER A 197 32.21 -16.28 15.87
C SER A 197 33.39 -17.25 16.02
N ILE A 198 33.25 -18.46 15.49
CA ILE A 198 34.32 -19.47 15.50
C ILE A 198 35.51 -19.12 14.58
N TYR A 199 35.34 -18.14 13.68
CA TYR A 199 36.40 -17.63 12.79
C TYR A 199 36.83 -16.19 13.09
N GLY A 200 36.00 -15.41 13.79
CA GLY A 200 36.15 -13.96 13.88
C GLY A 200 35.69 -13.23 12.62
N GLU A 201 34.81 -13.87 11.85
CA GLU A 201 34.07 -13.35 10.68
C GLU A 201 32.60 -13.16 11.08
N ASP A 202 31.88 -12.22 10.45
CA ASP A 202 30.44 -12.03 10.64
C ASP A 202 29.64 -13.08 9.84
N LEU A 203 28.30 -13.11 9.96
CA LEU A 203 27.46 -14.08 9.25
C LEU A 203 27.21 -13.69 7.80
N ASP A 204 27.19 -12.39 7.46
CA ASP A 204 27.01 -11.90 6.08
C ASP A 204 28.30 -11.43 5.38
N GLY A 205 29.44 -11.41 6.09
CA GLY A 205 30.75 -11.21 5.47
C GLY A 205 31.78 -10.56 6.39
N PRO A 206 32.86 -9.98 5.82
CA PRO A 206 33.89 -9.29 6.60
C PRO A 206 33.56 -7.80 6.82
N GLU A 207 32.46 -7.50 7.52
CA GLU A 207 32.21 -6.17 8.11
C GLU A 207 32.85 -6.05 9.51
N GLU A 208 33.08 -4.82 9.99
CA GLU A 208 33.76 -4.55 11.27
C GLU A 208 33.21 -3.25 11.90
N PRO A 209 32.71 -3.26 13.16
CA PRO A 209 32.71 -4.40 14.08
C PRO A 209 31.66 -5.45 13.71
N SER A 210 31.97 -6.73 14.01
CA SER A 210 30.98 -7.81 13.93
C SER A 210 29.90 -7.63 14.99
N ASP A 211 28.64 -7.59 14.54
CA ASP A 211 27.45 -7.48 15.38
C ASP A 211 26.30 -8.45 15.01
N ASP A 212 26.53 -9.42 14.10
CA ASP A 212 25.52 -10.44 13.72
C ASP A 212 25.22 -11.51 14.80
N ILE A 213 25.91 -11.50 15.96
CA ILE A 213 25.66 -12.43 17.07
C ILE A 213 25.30 -11.64 18.33
N ASP A 214 24.04 -11.70 18.73
CA ASP A 214 23.54 -11.01 19.92
C ASP A 214 23.89 -11.73 21.24
N TYR A 215 23.73 -13.06 21.27
CA TYR A 215 23.64 -13.81 22.52
C TYR A 215 24.33 -15.18 22.47
N ASP A 216 24.78 -15.65 23.65
CA ASP A 216 25.03 -17.06 23.89
C ASP A 216 23.78 -17.90 23.55
N ALA A 217 23.97 -19.13 23.04
CA ALA A 217 22.88 -20.10 22.86
C ALA A 217 22.51 -20.81 24.18
N HIS A 218 22.35 -20.04 25.25
CA HIS A 218 21.92 -20.54 26.54
C HIS A 218 20.39 -20.59 26.65
N LYS A 219 19.90 -21.59 27.38
CA LYS A 219 18.47 -21.78 27.61
C LYS A 219 17.78 -20.54 28.22
N TYR A 220 18.50 -19.83 29.09
CA TYR A 220 18.01 -18.58 29.68
C TYR A 220 17.91 -17.43 28.67
N THR A 221 18.91 -17.21 27.81
CA THR A 221 18.87 -16.10 26.83
C THR A 221 17.78 -16.34 25.78
N ILE A 222 17.65 -17.57 25.27
CA ILE A 222 16.58 -17.98 24.36
C ILE A 222 15.19 -17.71 24.98
N TYR A 223 15.01 -18.09 26.25
CA TYR A 223 13.78 -17.81 26.99
C TYR A 223 13.51 -16.30 27.09
N GLN A 224 14.52 -15.47 27.40
CA GLN A 224 14.34 -14.02 27.48
C GLN A 224 13.91 -13.44 26.13
N THR A 225 14.59 -13.79 25.03
CA THR A 225 14.26 -13.30 23.67
C THR A 225 12.81 -13.59 23.30
N LEU A 226 12.36 -14.85 23.42
CA LEU A 226 10.99 -15.24 23.07
C LEU A 226 9.94 -14.61 24.00
N MET A 227 10.26 -14.42 25.28
CA MET A 227 9.40 -13.71 26.22
C MET A 227 9.27 -12.21 25.90
N GLU A 228 10.35 -11.53 25.50
CA GLU A 228 10.31 -10.11 25.16
C GLU A 228 9.54 -9.86 23.86
N LEU A 229 9.68 -10.75 22.86
CA LEU A 229 8.86 -10.79 21.65
C LEU A 229 7.38 -11.06 21.95
N ALA A 230 7.07 -11.82 23.01
CA ALA A 230 5.72 -12.00 23.53
C ALA A 230 5.21 -10.85 24.44
N GLY A 231 5.97 -9.75 24.57
CA GLY A 231 5.59 -8.58 25.38
C GLY A 231 5.94 -8.68 26.87
N HIS A 232 6.47 -9.82 27.34
CA HIS A 232 6.93 -10.01 28.72
C HIS A 232 8.33 -9.42 28.92
N LYS A 233 8.45 -8.09 28.96
CA LYS A 233 9.71 -7.37 29.14
C LYS A 233 10.50 -7.82 30.38
N ASN A 234 11.78 -8.17 30.19
CA ASN A 234 12.69 -8.67 31.22
C ASN A 234 13.92 -7.74 31.39
N GLU A 235 15.13 -8.31 31.53
CA GLU A 235 16.37 -7.58 31.81
C GLU A 235 17.20 -7.26 30.55
N ILE A 236 16.74 -7.62 29.34
CA ILE A 236 17.46 -7.38 28.07
C ILE A 236 16.84 -6.16 27.36
N GLU A 237 17.32 -4.95 27.67
CA GLU A 237 16.82 -3.69 27.10
C GLU A 237 17.17 -3.51 25.61
N GLU A 238 16.55 -4.25 24.67
CA GLU A 238 16.54 -3.89 23.23
C GLU A 238 15.48 -4.59 22.34
N ILE A 239 14.89 -5.73 22.76
CA ILE A 239 14.00 -6.55 21.91
C ILE A 239 12.56 -5.96 21.85
N PRO A 240 11.89 -5.88 20.68
CA PRO A 240 10.50 -5.39 20.55
C PRO A 240 9.45 -6.41 21.01
N GLU A 241 8.19 -5.97 21.14
CA GLU A 241 7.01 -6.85 21.32
C GLU A 241 6.33 -7.02 19.95
N LEU A 242 5.95 -8.24 19.59
CA LEU A 242 5.32 -8.51 18.29
C LEU A 242 3.81 -8.21 18.30
N GLY A 243 3.36 -7.60 17.21
CA GLY A 243 1.96 -7.30 16.90
C GLY A 243 1.33 -8.32 15.93
N PRO A 244 -0.01 -8.33 15.81
CA PRO A 244 -0.72 -9.21 14.86
C PRO A 244 -0.38 -8.97 13.37
N GLU A 245 0.35 -7.91 13.05
CA GLU A 245 0.91 -7.59 11.73
C GLU A 245 2.28 -8.25 11.44
N ASP A 246 2.94 -8.85 12.44
CA ASP A 246 4.33 -9.32 12.31
C ASP A 246 4.45 -10.79 11.88
N GLY A 247 5.56 -11.15 11.26
CA GLY A 247 5.97 -12.53 10.97
C GLY A 247 7.21 -12.92 11.80
N LEU A 248 7.24 -14.15 12.32
CA LEU A 248 8.37 -14.68 13.09
C LEU A 248 8.94 -15.95 12.44
N PHE A 249 10.22 -15.92 12.07
CA PHE A 249 10.98 -17.09 11.64
C PHE A 249 11.85 -17.62 12.79
N ILE A 250 11.93 -18.94 12.97
CA ILE A 250 12.79 -19.57 13.96
C ILE A 250 13.60 -20.68 13.28
N PHE A 251 14.93 -20.59 13.34
CA PHE A 251 15.82 -21.65 12.89
C PHE A 251 16.59 -22.22 14.08
N ILE A 252 16.62 -23.55 14.21
CA ILE A 252 17.37 -24.24 15.26
C ILE A 252 18.31 -25.27 14.64
N ASP A 253 19.56 -25.27 15.10
CA ASP A 253 20.65 -26.11 14.63
C ASP A 253 21.60 -26.56 15.76
N GLY A 254 22.39 -27.61 15.52
CA GLY A 254 23.28 -28.25 16.49
C GLY A 254 23.10 -29.77 16.53
N HIS A 255 23.33 -30.37 17.71
CA HIS A 255 23.07 -31.80 17.94
C HIS A 255 21.72 -31.98 18.63
N GLY A 256 21.05 -33.10 18.34
CA GLY A 256 19.77 -33.44 18.95
C GLY A 256 19.70 -34.92 19.32
N TYR A 257 18.80 -35.26 20.25
CA TYR A 257 18.60 -36.64 20.70
C TYR A 257 17.21 -36.88 21.32
N GLU A 258 16.73 -38.13 21.28
CA GLU A 258 15.51 -38.57 21.98
C GLU A 258 15.83 -39.14 23.37
N ARG A 259 15.01 -38.82 24.36
CA ARG A 259 15.08 -39.44 25.69
C ARG A 259 13.73 -39.51 26.39
N ASN A 260 13.25 -40.74 26.63
CA ASN A 260 11.98 -41.07 27.30
C ASN A 260 10.72 -40.62 26.53
N GLY A 261 10.81 -40.47 25.20
CA GLY A 261 9.72 -39.97 24.35
C GLY A 261 9.66 -38.44 24.24
N HIS A 262 10.74 -37.75 24.60
CA HIS A 262 10.93 -36.31 24.39
C HIS A 262 12.17 -36.06 23.52
N SER A 263 12.10 -35.05 22.68
CA SER A 263 13.18 -34.55 21.84
C SER A 263 13.95 -33.43 22.56
N TYR A 264 15.27 -33.42 22.39
CA TYR A 264 16.18 -32.44 23.00
C TYR A 264 17.16 -31.86 21.98
N VAL A 265 17.48 -30.57 22.13
CA VAL A 265 18.60 -29.90 21.45
C VAL A 265 19.73 -29.65 22.45
N ASP A 266 20.95 -30.06 22.10
CA ASP A 266 22.17 -29.89 22.90
C ASP A 266 22.60 -28.41 22.91
N LEU A 267 22.59 -27.78 24.09
CA LEU A 267 23.01 -26.39 24.31
C LEU A 267 24.14 -26.33 25.37
N PRO A 268 24.98 -25.27 25.38
CA PRO A 268 26.18 -25.22 26.23
C PRO A 268 25.94 -25.21 27.74
N ASP A 269 24.77 -24.76 28.21
CA ASP A 269 24.39 -24.78 29.63
C ASP A 269 23.50 -25.97 30.00
N PHE A 270 22.37 -26.12 29.30
CA PHE A 270 21.37 -27.17 29.51
C PHE A 270 20.55 -27.43 28.26
N ASP A 271 20.26 -28.70 27.97
CA ASP A 271 19.43 -29.12 26.85
C ASP A 271 18.07 -28.40 26.81
N LEU A 272 17.62 -27.99 25.62
CA LEU A 272 16.27 -27.47 25.38
C LEU A 272 15.34 -28.63 25.04
N GLU A 273 14.26 -28.82 25.82
CA GLU A 273 13.24 -29.85 25.60
C GLU A 273 12.12 -29.33 24.66
N ASP A 274 11.51 -30.24 23.90
CA ASP A 274 10.34 -29.96 23.04
C ASP A 274 9.22 -29.16 23.74
N SER A 275 8.84 -29.59 24.93
CA SER A 275 7.78 -28.98 25.73
C SER A 275 8.10 -27.54 26.17
N GLU A 276 9.38 -27.22 26.34
CA GLU A 276 9.82 -25.91 26.84
C GLU A 276 9.81 -24.85 25.74
N LEU A 277 10.23 -25.18 24.52
CA LEU A 277 10.13 -24.26 23.39
C LEU A 277 8.65 -23.97 23.06
N GLY A 278 7.79 -24.98 23.11
CA GLY A 278 6.33 -24.81 22.98
C GLY A 278 5.77 -23.80 23.99
N TYR A 279 6.17 -23.91 25.26
CA TYR A 279 5.83 -22.96 26.32
C TYR A 279 6.40 -21.55 26.07
N TYR A 280 7.66 -21.42 25.63
CA TYR A 280 8.29 -20.12 25.38
C TYR A 280 7.60 -19.33 24.25
N MET A 281 6.92 -20.04 23.35
CA MET A 281 6.20 -19.47 22.22
C MET A 281 4.68 -19.32 22.46
N GLU A 282 4.14 -19.64 23.63
CA GLU A 282 2.68 -19.73 23.83
C GLU A 282 1.97 -18.37 23.64
N ASP A 283 2.55 -17.32 24.22
CA ASP A 283 1.98 -15.97 24.25
C ASP A 283 2.33 -15.10 23.03
N ILE A 284 3.23 -15.56 22.14
CA ILE A 284 3.67 -14.78 20.97
C ILE A 284 2.47 -14.48 20.04
N ASN A 285 2.22 -13.18 19.87
CA ASN A 285 1.11 -12.64 19.10
C ASN A 285 1.63 -12.06 17.78
N CYS A 286 1.57 -12.86 16.71
CA CYS A 286 2.00 -12.49 15.37
C CYS A 286 1.05 -13.09 14.31
N ALA A 287 1.19 -12.69 13.05
CA ALA A 287 0.43 -13.24 11.92
C ALA A 287 0.87 -14.66 11.54
N GLN A 288 2.15 -15.00 11.71
CA GLN A 288 2.72 -16.28 11.30
C GLN A 288 3.97 -16.62 12.14
N ILE A 289 4.17 -17.91 12.40
CA ILE A 289 5.46 -18.45 12.84
C ILE A 289 5.91 -19.54 11.84
N ILE A 290 7.17 -19.49 11.41
CA ILE A 290 7.81 -20.58 10.66
C ILE A 290 8.95 -21.11 11.51
N VAL A 291 9.04 -22.43 11.68
CA VAL A 291 10.10 -23.09 12.44
C VAL A 291 10.83 -24.10 11.56
N VAL A 292 12.15 -24.02 11.51
CA VAL A 292 13.02 -24.93 10.74
C VAL A 292 14.03 -25.57 11.71
N LEU A 293 14.02 -26.90 11.81
CA LEU A 293 14.79 -27.67 12.79
C LEU A 293 15.73 -28.68 12.08
N GLN A 294 17.04 -28.40 12.12
CA GLN A 294 18.08 -29.32 11.61
C GLN A 294 18.49 -30.47 12.57
N PRO A 295 18.43 -30.35 13.91
CA PRO A 295 18.97 -31.38 14.79
C PRO A 295 18.31 -32.76 14.62
N CYS A 296 18.94 -33.76 15.21
CA CYS A 296 18.53 -35.14 15.10
C CYS A 296 17.35 -35.44 16.05
N PHE A 297 16.44 -36.33 15.65
CA PHE A 297 15.29 -36.75 16.46
C PHE A 297 14.33 -35.61 16.86
N MET A 298 13.87 -34.76 15.91
CA MET A 298 13.05 -33.56 16.19
C MET A 298 11.52 -33.78 16.17
N GLY A 299 11.04 -35.01 16.07
CA GLY A 299 9.60 -35.34 16.01
C GLY A 299 8.78 -34.87 17.22
N GLY A 300 9.38 -34.82 18.42
CA GLY A 300 8.75 -34.24 19.61
C GLY A 300 8.45 -32.75 19.46
N PHE A 301 9.44 -31.97 18.98
CA PHE A 301 9.25 -30.54 18.68
C PHE A 301 8.17 -30.33 17.61
N LYS A 302 8.18 -31.11 16.53
CA LYS A 302 7.14 -31.07 15.48
C LYS A 302 5.74 -31.25 16.09
N THR A 303 5.59 -32.22 16.99
CA THR A 303 4.31 -32.53 17.66
C THR A 303 3.86 -31.38 18.58
N GLU A 304 4.71 -30.91 19.49
CA GLU A 304 4.37 -29.86 20.46
C GLU A 304 4.10 -28.49 19.79
N LEU A 305 4.80 -28.18 18.71
CA LEU A 305 4.68 -26.89 18.01
C LEU A 305 3.52 -26.84 17.00
N SER A 306 3.06 -27.97 16.46
CA SER A 306 2.07 -28.01 15.36
C SER A 306 0.65 -28.41 15.82
N ASP A 307 0.52 -29.37 16.74
CA ASP A 307 -0.79 -29.96 17.09
C ASP A 307 -1.51 -29.23 18.24
N TYR A 308 -0.85 -28.27 18.89
CA TYR A 308 -1.36 -27.47 20.03
C TYR A 308 -1.97 -28.30 21.18
N VAL A 309 -1.50 -29.55 21.35
CA VAL A 309 -2.14 -30.56 22.24
C VAL A 309 -2.20 -30.09 23.70
N ASN A 310 -1.21 -29.30 24.12
CA ASN A 310 -0.97 -28.93 25.50
C ASN A 310 -1.16 -27.43 25.83
N TYR A 311 -1.28 -26.55 24.81
CA TYR A 311 -1.19 -25.09 24.95
C TYR A 311 -2.30 -24.35 24.17
N ASP A 312 -2.84 -23.25 24.72
CA ASP A 312 -3.77 -22.36 23.99
C ASP A 312 -2.99 -21.19 23.39
N VAL A 313 -2.21 -21.49 22.34
CA VAL A 313 -1.28 -20.52 21.75
C VAL A 313 -1.98 -19.32 21.10
N HIS A 314 -1.37 -18.14 21.17
CA HIS A 314 -1.88 -16.94 20.49
C HIS A 314 -1.72 -17.04 18.97
N CYS A 315 -0.50 -17.18 18.45
CA CYS A 315 -0.28 -17.46 17.03
C CYS A 315 -0.50 -18.95 16.71
N LYS A 316 -1.63 -19.25 16.04
CA LYS A 316 -2.03 -20.59 15.54
C LYS A 316 -1.67 -20.83 14.07
N ASN A 317 -0.98 -19.88 13.44
CA ASN A 317 -0.51 -19.96 12.06
C ASN A 317 0.96 -20.37 12.05
N ARG A 318 1.23 -21.64 12.40
CA ARG A 318 2.59 -22.18 12.52
C ARG A 318 2.89 -23.20 11.42
N SER A 319 4.04 -23.07 10.78
CA SER A 319 4.65 -24.15 9.97
C SER A 319 5.90 -24.67 10.66
N VAL A 320 6.11 -26.00 10.66
CA VAL A 320 7.25 -26.64 11.33
C VAL A 320 7.87 -27.68 10.42
N HIS A 321 9.11 -27.41 10.04
CA HIS A 321 9.92 -28.21 9.11
C HIS A 321 11.08 -28.85 9.87
N THR A 322 11.33 -30.13 9.65
CA THR A 322 12.32 -30.91 10.42
C THR A 322 13.17 -31.78 9.51
N ALA A 323 14.50 -31.75 9.67
CA ALA A 323 15.42 -32.66 8.97
C ALA A 323 15.25 -34.14 9.39
N SER A 324 14.75 -34.40 10.60
CA SER A 324 14.49 -35.77 11.08
C SER A 324 13.37 -35.82 12.11
N ASP A 325 12.59 -36.89 12.09
CA ASP A 325 11.48 -37.13 13.01
C ASP A 325 11.94 -38.01 14.19
N ASN A 326 12.12 -39.30 13.95
CA ASN A 326 12.57 -40.28 14.95
C ASN A 326 13.92 -40.92 14.58
N GLU A 327 14.64 -40.33 13.63
CA GLU A 327 15.92 -40.85 13.15
C GLU A 327 17.07 -39.83 13.18
N SER A 328 18.15 -40.25 12.52
CA SER A 328 19.45 -39.64 12.46
C SER A 328 19.65 -38.87 11.15
N SER A 329 19.59 -37.54 11.16
CA SER A 329 20.21 -36.64 10.16
C SER A 329 21.76 -36.69 10.10
N TRP A 330 22.36 -37.89 9.99
CA TRP A 330 23.78 -38.13 10.36
C TRP A 330 24.71 -38.33 9.16
N TRP A 331 24.22 -38.98 8.11
CA TRP A 331 24.97 -39.16 6.87
C TRP A 331 24.83 -37.99 5.90
N GLU A 332 23.82 -37.13 6.10
CA GLU A 332 23.59 -35.88 5.36
C GLU A 332 24.87 -35.08 5.10
N VAL A 333 25.73 -34.98 6.10
CA VAL A 333 26.94 -34.15 6.04
C VAL A 333 28.01 -34.71 5.06
N TRP A 334 27.87 -35.94 4.57
CA TRP A 334 28.75 -36.46 3.51
C TRP A 334 28.51 -35.76 2.18
N VAL A 335 27.26 -35.41 1.85
CA VAL A 335 26.91 -34.81 0.55
C VAL A 335 27.48 -33.40 0.39
N THR A 336 27.67 -32.71 1.52
CA THR A 336 28.32 -31.41 1.59
C THR A 336 29.81 -31.50 1.96
N GLY A 337 30.40 -32.69 2.00
CA GLY A 337 31.82 -32.89 2.37
C GLY A 337 32.20 -32.40 3.78
N GLY A 338 31.24 -32.32 4.71
CA GLY A 338 31.44 -31.78 6.06
C GLY A 338 31.17 -30.28 6.22
N HIS A 339 30.66 -29.60 5.18
CA HIS A 339 30.63 -28.14 5.11
C HIS A 339 29.29 -27.47 5.43
N TYR A 340 28.18 -28.18 5.29
CA TYR A 340 26.81 -27.74 5.59
C TYR A 340 26.01 -28.97 6.08
N CYS A 341 24.87 -28.77 6.73
CA CYS A 341 23.88 -29.84 6.88
C CYS A 341 23.05 -29.96 5.58
N GLU A 342 22.76 -31.17 5.11
CA GLU A 342 22.18 -31.40 3.77
C GLU A 342 20.77 -30.82 3.65
N PHE A 343 19.92 -31.05 4.65
CA PHE A 343 18.58 -30.48 4.68
C PHE A 343 18.61 -28.94 4.66
N VAL A 344 19.43 -28.28 5.49
CA VAL A 344 19.57 -26.80 5.44
C VAL A 344 20.09 -26.34 4.09
N TYR A 345 21.09 -27.02 3.53
CA TYR A 345 21.70 -26.67 2.24
C TYR A 345 20.68 -26.70 1.08
N TYR A 346 19.86 -27.75 0.97
CA TYR A 346 18.81 -27.80 -0.05
C TYR A 346 17.63 -26.87 0.25
N TRP A 347 17.24 -26.73 1.52
CA TRP A 347 16.13 -25.84 1.90
C TRP A 347 16.48 -24.37 1.62
N THR A 348 17.69 -23.93 1.94
CA THR A 348 18.19 -22.59 1.62
C THR A 348 18.49 -22.41 0.13
N ALA A 349 18.87 -23.45 -0.61
CA ALA A 349 18.92 -23.40 -2.07
C ALA A 349 17.53 -23.09 -2.65
N ALA A 350 16.51 -23.85 -2.23
CA ALA A 350 15.14 -23.69 -2.68
C ALA A 350 14.54 -22.33 -2.29
N ALA A 351 14.71 -21.90 -1.03
CA ALA A 351 14.26 -20.58 -0.57
C ALA A 351 14.93 -19.40 -1.32
N ARG A 352 16.08 -19.61 -1.97
CA ARG A 352 16.72 -18.64 -2.87
C ARG A 352 16.39 -18.87 -4.36
N GLY A 353 15.43 -19.73 -4.70
CA GLY A 353 15.11 -20.09 -6.10
C GLY A 353 16.26 -20.74 -6.87
N ASN A 354 17.20 -21.39 -6.17
CA ASN A 354 18.45 -21.93 -6.74
C ASN A 354 18.51 -23.47 -6.67
N TYR A 355 19.34 -24.07 -7.53
CA TYR A 355 19.57 -25.52 -7.62
C TYR A 355 21.07 -25.89 -7.52
N PRO A 356 21.41 -27.07 -6.96
CA PRO A 356 22.81 -27.54 -6.92
C PRO A 356 23.40 -27.94 -8.28
N ASP A 357 24.66 -27.57 -8.55
CA ASP A 357 25.37 -27.94 -9.80
C ASP A 357 25.88 -29.40 -9.79
N ASN A 358 25.27 -30.22 -10.64
CA ASN A 358 25.64 -31.62 -10.84
C ASN A 358 27.00 -31.85 -11.57
N ASN A 359 27.62 -30.80 -12.13
CA ASN A 359 28.93 -30.88 -12.79
C ASN A 359 30.11 -30.47 -11.88
N SER A 360 29.83 -29.80 -10.76
CA SER A 360 30.81 -29.45 -9.72
C SER A 360 30.38 -29.84 -8.28
N PRO A 361 29.67 -30.96 -8.02
CA PRO A 361 28.88 -31.11 -6.78
C PRO A 361 29.70 -31.29 -5.49
N TRP A 362 31.04 -31.21 -5.55
CA TRP A 362 31.95 -31.65 -4.48
C TRP A 362 33.19 -30.76 -4.28
N GLU A 363 33.37 -29.69 -5.06
CA GLU A 363 34.47 -28.73 -4.84
C GLU A 363 33.98 -27.54 -3.99
N LEU A 364 33.47 -27.86 -2.80
CA LEU A 364 33.24 -26.90 -1.73
C LEU A 364 34.60 -26.43 -1.19
N SER A 365 35.16 -25.41 -1.84
CA SER A 365 36.34 -24.71 -1.33
C SER A 365 36.04 -24.05 0.04
N ASP A 366 37.05 -23.51 0.70
CA ASP A 366 36.87 -22.75 1.95
C ASP A 366 36.20 -21.38 1.67
N TYR A 367 34.92 -21.41 1.28
CA TYR A 367 34.01 -20.26 1.27
C TYR A 367 34.06 -19.50 2.60
N GLU A 368 34.27 -18.19 2.51
CA GLU A 368 34.16 -17.23 3.63
C GLU A 368 32.68 -17.09 4.03
N ALA A 369 32.41 -16.67 5.26
CA ALA A 369 31.04 -16.40 5.69
C ALA A 369 30.36 -15.34 4.78
N GLY A 370 29.03 -15.40 4.65
CA GLY A 370 28.26 -14.58 3.70
C GLY A 370 28.29 -15.06 2.24
N SER A 371 29.29 -15.84 1.82
CA SER A 371 29.37 -16.36 0.45
C SER A 371 28.60 -17.68 0.25
N PHE A 372 27.27 -17.59 0.14
CA PHE A 372 26.44 -18.77 -0.10
C PHE A 372 26.57 -19.29 -1.57
N PRO A 373 26.95 -20.57 -1.79
CA PRO A 373 27.57 -20.97 -3.05
C PRO A 373 26.59 -21.47 -4.13
N PHE A 374 25.73 -20.59 -4.65
CA PHE A 374 25.00 -20.86 -5.91
C PHE A 374 25.17 -19.71 -6.91
N SER A 375 25.67 -20.04 -8.10
CA SER A 375 25.65 -19.14 -9.26
C SER A 375 24.60 -19.61 -10.26
N THR A 376 23.67 -18.74 -10.61
CA THR A 376 22.67 -19.00 -11.65
C THR A 376 23.33 -19.32 -13.00
N LEU A 377 22.86 -20.40 -13.66
CA LEU A 377 23.15 -20.89 -15.04
C LEU A 377 24.11 -22.09 -15.17
N ILE A 378 23.64 -23.13 -15.86
CA ILE A 378 24.18 -23.55 -17.18
C ILE A 378 23.14 -24.36 -18.00
N PRO A 379 23.10 -24.26 -19.34
CA PRO A 379 22.09 -24.95 -20.16
C PRO A 379 22.51 -26.38 -20.57
N GLY A 380 21.56 -27.32 -20.52
CA GLY A 380 21.55 -28.53 -21.35
C GLY A 380 21.74 -29.86 -20.62
N LEU A 381 20.66 -30.40 -20.07
CA LEU A 381 20.57 -31.78 -19.55
C LEU A 381 19.27 -32.41 -20.08
N GLU A 382 19.37 -33.26 -21.11
CA GLU A 382 18.20 -33.77 -21.87
C GLU A 382 17.55 -35.05 -21.28
N ASP A 383 18.08 -35.61 -20.19
CA ASP A 383 17.78 -36.99 -19.75
C ASP A 383 16.93 -37.15 -18.47
N HIS A 384 16.40 -36.06 -17.88
CA HIS A 384 15.51 -36.13 -16.72
C HIS A 384 14.17 -35.37 -16.94
N PRO A 385 13.01 -36.05 -16.86
CA PRO A 385 11.70 -35.42 -17.01
C PRO A 385 10.93 -35.29 -15.68
N GLY A 386 10.72 -34.08 -15.17
CA GLY A 386 9.83 -33.83 -14.02
C GLY A 386 10.28 -32.66 -13.15
N ASP A 387 11.14 -32.96 -12.18
CA ASP A 387 11.14 -32.25 -10.89
C ASP A 387 12.54 -31.66 -10.57
N TYR A 388 12.84 -30.44 -11.06
CA TYR A 388 14.13 -29.73 -10.78
C TYR A 388 13.99 -28.25 -10.48
N ASP A 389 12.78 -27.72 -10.59
CA ASP A 389 12.47 -26.35 -10.23
C ASP A 389 12.01 -26.36 -8.76
N PRO A 390 12.64 -25.61 -7.84
CA PRO A 390 12.13 -25.47 -6.49
C PRO A 390 10.80 -24.71 -6.45
N ASP A 391 10.53 -23.90 -7.47
CA ASP A 391 9.20 -23.37 -7.79
C ASP A 391 8.46 -24.44 -8.63
N VAL A 392 7.71 -25.32 -7.97
CA VAL A 392 7.13 -26.51 -8.60
C VAL A 392 5.86 -26.15 -9.39
N ASN A 393 5.18 -25.08 -8.98
CA ASN A 393 3.98 -24.56 -9.64
C ASN A 393 4.32 -23.62 -10.83
N GLY A 394 5.44 -22.90 -10.78
CA GLY A 394 5.95 -21.99 -11.81
C GLY A 394 5.49 -20.54 -11.67
N ASP A 395 5.09 -20.09 -10.47
CA ASP A 395 4.57 -18.74 -10.21
C ASP A 395 5.64 -17.67 -9.98
N GLY A 396 6.91 -18.08 -9.89
CA GLY A 396 8.07 -17.22 -9.65
C GLY A 396 8.43 -17.03 -8.18
N PHE A 397 7.75 -17.69 -7.24
CA PHE A 397 8.02 -17.69 -5.81
C PHE A 397 8.17 -19.13 -5.31
N VAL A 398 8.97 -19.33 -4.26
CA VAL A 398 9.08 -20.66 -3.61
C VAL A 398 8.34 -20.62 -2.28
N GLN A 399 7.26 -21.38 -2.20
CA GLN A 399 6.46 -21.53 -0.99
C GLN A 399 7.17 -22.41 0.06
N MET A 400 6.75 -22.34 1.32
CA MET A 400 7.38 -23.11 2.41
C MET A 400 7.21 -24.62 2.27
N GLU A 401 6.09 -25.07 1.71
CA GLU A 401 5.91 -26.48 1.35
C GLU A 401 6.82 -26.89 0.20
N GLU A 402 7.02 -26.04 -0.81
CA GLU A 402 7.89 -26.34 -1.95
C GLU A 402 9.36 -26.42 -1.54
N ALA A 403 9.86 -25.46 -0.75
CA ALA A 403 11.24 -25.51 -0.23
C ALA A 403 11.50 -26.76 0.62
N PHE A 404 10.53 -27.19 1.41
CA PHE A 404 10.61 -28.42 2.20
C PHE A 404 10.52 -29.69 1.35
N ASN A 405 9.59 -29.74 0.40
CA ASN A 405 9.42 -30.85 -0.52
C ASN A 405 10.64 -30.99 -1.45
N TYR A 406 11.28 -29.90 -1.85
CA TYR A 406 12.52 -29.87 -2.63
C TYR A 406 13.70 -30.45 -1.82
N ALA A 407 13.87 -30.01 -0.57
CA ALA A 407 14.91 -30.55 0.32
C ALA A 407 14.73 -32.06 0.55
N ASN A 408 13.50 -32.50 0.84
CA ASN A 408 13.15 -33.91 0.98
C ASN A 408 13.33 -34.69 -0.34
N ALA A 409 12.99 -34.10 -1.50
CA ALA A 409 13.16 -34.76 -2.80
C ALA A 409 14.64 -35.04 -3.10
N LEU A 410 15.53 -34.09 -2.81
CA LEU A 410 16.97 -34.27 -2.99
C LEU A 410 17.58 -35.23 -1.96
N ASP A 411 17.06 -35.32 -0.73
CA ASP A 411 17.39 -36.40 0.22
C ASP A 411 16.98 -37.79 -0.35
N THR A 412 15.75 -37.93 -0.87
CA THR A 412 15.28 -39.19 -1.46
C THR A 412 16.02 -39.63 -2.73
N TRP A 413 16.80 -38.74 -3.35
CA TRP A 413 17.57 -39.02 -4.56
C TRP A 413 18.79 -39.94 -4.37
N SER A 414 19.04 -40.44 -3.16
CA SER A 414 19.92 -41.59 -2.89
C SER A 414 19.31 -42.94 -3.35
N ASP A 415 18.62 -42.94 -4.49
CA ASP A 415 17.46 -43.78 -4.86
C ASP A 415 17.81 -45.23 -5.31
N ASP A 416 18.61 -45.95 -4.51
CA ASP A 416 18.94 -47.36 -4.72
C ASP A 416 18.49 -48.24 -3.52
N ASP A 417 17.60 -47.74 -2.64
CA ASP A 417 17.18 -48.34 -1.34
C ASP A 417 18.34 -48.54 -0.32
N TYR A 418 19.54 -48.00 -0.59
CA TYR A 418 20.72 -48.13 0.28
C TYR A 418 21.61 -46.89 0.24
N TYR A 419 22.02 -46.41 1.42
CA TYR A 419 23.30 -45.71 1.54
C TYR A 419 24.42 -46.68 1.15
N TYR A 420 25.03 -46.51 -0.04
CA TYR A 420 26.21 -47.28 -0.42
C TYR A 420 27.42 -46.79 0.37
N ASN A 421 27.56 -47.28 1.60
CA ASN A 421 28.81 -47.18 2.35
C ASN A 421 29.90 -47.95 1.55
N PRO A 422 30.92 -47.28 0.97
CA PRO A 422 31.90 -47.94 0.11
C PRO A 422 32.81 -48.93 0.83
N LYS A 423 32.73 -48.98 2.17
CA LYS A 423 33.61 -49.76 3.05
C LYS A 423 32.85 -50.77 3.94
N ASN A 424 31.55 -50.63 4.20
CA ASN A 424 30.81 -51.52 5.11
C ASN A 424 29.31 -51.75 4.72
N PRO A 425 28.98 -52.76 3.90
CA PRO A 425 27.63 -52.99 3.35
C PRO A 425 26.70 -53.76 4.32
N GLY A 426 26.54 -53.25 5.54
CA GLY A 426 25.78 -53.92 6.61
C GLY A 426 25.03 -53.01 7.57
N ILE A 427 24.89 -51.72 7.23
CA ILE A 427 24.09 -50.73 7.94
C ILE A 427 22.94 -50.36 6.99
N GLU A 428 21.71 -50.56 7.46
CA GLU A 428 20.48 -50.16 6.78
C GLU A 428 19.98 -48.87 7.44
N GLU A 429 19.81 -47.81 6.66
CA GLU A 429 19.06 -46.62 7.07
C GLU A 429 17.81 -46.48 6.20
N LYS A 430 16.89 -45.63 6.66
CA LYS A 430 15.73 -45.21 5.88
C LYS A 430 15.96 -43.76 5.43
N PRO A 431 15.60 -43.40 4.19
CA PRO A 431 15.45 -41.98 3.83
C PRO A 431 14.35 -41.34 4.70
N GLN A 432 14.32 -40.00 4.76
CA GLN A 432 13.34 -39.25 5.55
C GLN A 432 11.91 -39.77 5.25
N GLU A 433 11.19 -40.31 6.25
CA GLU A 433 9.84 -40.86 6.02
C GLU A 433 8.85 -39.71 5.82
N PHE A 434 8.57 -39.39 4.53
CA PHE A 434 7.59 -38.40 4.12
C PHE A 434 6.24 -38.61 4.82
N THR A 435 5.98 -37.75 5.81
CA THR A 435 4.69 -37.64 6.48
C THR A 435 4.05 -36.34 6.02
N ASN A 436 3.25 -36.45 4.96
CA ASN A 436 2.49 -35.40 4.30
C ASN A 436 1.99 -34.34 5.30
N ILE A 437 2.77 -33.25 5.46
CA ILE A 437 2.48 -32.18 6.42
C ILE A 437 1.39 -31.34 5.74
N SER A 438 0.14 -31.75 5.92
CA SER A 438 -0.98 -31.18 5.17
C SER A 438 -1.29 -29.76 5.64
N PHE A 439 -0.51 -28.80 5.15
CA PHE A 439 -0.95 -27.44 5.00
C PHE A 439 -2.02 -27.44 3.90
N ASN A 440 -3.25 -27.02 4.20
CA ASN A 440 -4.35 -26.99 3.22
C ASN A 440 -4.48 -25.61 2.56
N GLU A 441 -3.43 -24.79 2.64
CA GLU A 441 -3.42 -23.36 2.34
C GLU A 441 -2.12 -23.02 1.57
N ASP A 442 -2.05 -23.45 0.30
CA ASP A 442 -0.94 -23.34 -0.67
C ASP A 442 -0.51 -21.88 -1.00
N LEU A 443 -0.20 -21.07 0.03
CA LEU A 443 -0.07 -19.60 -0.05
C LEU A 443 0.98 -18.96 0.86
N LEU A 444 1.65 -19.73 1.72
CA LEU A 444 2.57 -19.17 2.71
C LEU A 444 4.04 -19.26 2.27
N THR A 445 4.65 -18.10 2.17
CA THR A 445 6.10 -17.88 1.99
C THR A 445 6.75 -17.50 3.33
N LEU A 446 8.06 -17.20 3.32
CA LEU A 446 8.79 -16.67 4.49
C LEU A 446 8.28 -15.32 4.99
N CYS A 447 7.59 -14.55 4.15
CA CYS A 447 7.06 -13.22 4.49
C CYS A 447 5.55 -13.18 4.75
N GLY A 448 4.85 -14.33 4.69
CA GLY A 448 3.39 -14.40 4.74
C GLY A 448 2.77 -14.75 3.39
N LEU A 449 1.58 -14.19 3.12
CA LEU A 449 0.91 -14.31 1.84
C LEU A 449 1.66 -13.52 0.77
N ALA A 450 2.09 -14.19 -0.29
CA ALA A 450 2.74 -13.63 -1.48
C ALA A 450 2.57 -14.63 -2.65
N GLY A 451 3.01 -14.26 -3.86
CA GLY A 451 2.95 -15.13 -5.04
C GLY A 451 1.54 -15.26 -5.63
N HIS A 452 1.26 -16.37 -6.29
CA HIS A 452 0.01 -16.60 -7.00
C HIS A 452 -0.95 -17.56 -6.27
N VAL A 453 -2.23 -17.18 -6.23
CA VAL A 453 -3.32 -18.06 -5.82
C VAL A 453 -3.83 -18.79 -7.06
N GLU A 454 -3.23 -19.93 -7.37
CA GLU A 454 -3.58 -20.77 -8.53
C GLU A 454 -4.76 -21.72 -8.26
N GLN A 455 -5.03 -22.02 -6.98
CA GLN A 455 -6.08 -22.95 -6.56
C GLN A 455 -7.15 -22.26 -5.72
N THR A 456 -8.42 -22.62 -5.98
CA THR A 456 -9.56 -22.06 -5.23
C THR A 456 -9.59 -22.60 -3.81
N GLN A 457 -9.49 -21.70 -2.84
CA GLN A 457 -9.32 -22.06 -1.44
C GLN A 457 -10.01 -21.08 -0.48
N THR A 458 -10.16 -21.50 0.78
CA THR A 458 -10.74 -20.69 1.84
C THR A 458 -9.81 -20.74 3.04
N VAL A 459 -9.23 -19.59 3.41
CA VAL A 459 -8.31 -19.50 4.54
C VAL A 459 -9.06 -19.37 5.86
N GLU A 460 -8.53 -19.99 6.91
CA GLU A 460 -9.16 -20.02 8.22
C GLU A 460 -9.15 -18.66 8.95
N LYS A 461 -9.88 -18.57 10.06
CA LYS A 461 -9.95 -17.34 10.85
C LYS A 461 -8.66 -17.10 11.63
N ARG A 462 -7.73 -16.32 11.07
CA ARG A 462 -6.45 -15.94 11.68
C ARG A 462 -6.14 -14.45 11.45
N ASN A 463 -4.90 -14.04 11.73
CA ASN A 463 -4.32 -12.82 11.17
C ASN A 463 -3.36 -13.26 10.06
N TYR A 464 -3.36 -12.57 8.91
CA TYR A 464 -2.45 -12.83 7.80
C TYR A 464 -1.69 -11.55 7.44
N LEU A 465 -0.37 -11.65 7.43
CA LEU A 465 0.51 -10.68 6.77
C LEU A 465 0.53 -11.00 5.29
N VAL A 466 0.30 -9.99 4.45
CA VAL A 466 0.63 -10.01 3.01
C VAL A 466 2.02 -9.38 2.92
N GLY A 467 3.04 -10.22 2.77
CA GLY A 467 4.45 -9.81 2.89
C GLY A 467 5.01 -9.15 1.63
N ASP A 468 4.52 -9.58 0.47
CA ASP A 468 4.83 -9.03 -0.85
C ASP A 468 3.53 -9.05 -1.71
N ASN A 469 3.64 -8.94 -3.02
CA ASN A 469 2.51 -8.96 -3.94
C ASN A 469 1.85 -10.35 -3.93
N LEU A 470 0.54 -10.34 -3.69
CA LEU A 470 -0.33 -11.52 -3.77
C LEU A 470 -1.26 -11.37 -4.99
N GLN A 471 -1.12 -12.24 -5.97
CA GLN A 471 -1.98 -12.25 -7.16
C GLN A 471 -2.99 -13.41 -7.09
N ILE A 472 -4.29 -13.12 -7.18
CA ILE A 472 -5.32 -14.16 -7.36
C ILE A 472 -5.56 -14.37 -8.84
N ASP A 473 -5.37 -15.59 -9.32
CA ASP A 473 -5.32 -15.88 -10.75
C ASP A 473 -6.70 -16.04 -11.43
N PRO A 474 -6.76 -16.02 -12.78
CA PRO A 474 -8.02 -16.16 -13.52
C PRO A 474 -8.77 -17.46 -13.18
N GLU A 475 -10.09 -17.37 -13.02
CA GLU A 475 -10.97 -18.49 -12.65
C GLU A 475 -10.75 -19.06 -11.22
N VAL A 476 -9.87 -18.46 -10.42
CA VAL A 476 -9.57 -18.85 -9.02
C VAL A 476 -10.32 -17.96 -8.02
N SER A 477 -10.72 -18.53 -6.87
CA SER A 477 -11.30 -17.77 -5.75
C SER A 477 -10.48 -17.90 -4.47
N LEU A 478 -10.17 -16.77 -3.82
CA LEU A 478 -9.63 -16.72 -2.46
C LEU A 478 -10.70 -16.19 -1.50
N SER A 479 -11.20 -17.05 -0.61
CA SER A 479 -12.15 -16.68 0.45
C SER A 479 -11.47 -16.57 1.81
N PHE A 480 -11.83 -15.56 2.61
CA PHE A 480 -11.34 -15.38 3.98
C PHE A 480 -12.47 -15.63 5.00
N ALA A 481 -12.21 -16.38 6.06
CA ALA A 481 -13.20 -16.66 7.11
C ALA A 481 -13.62 -15.41 7.92
N ASP A 482 -14.81 -15.46 8.53
CA ASP A 482 -15.37 -14.37 9.35
C ASP A 482 -14.45 -13.93 10.52
N GLY A 483 -14.12 -12.65 10.57
CA GLY A 483 -13.34 -12.01 11.63
C GLY A 483 -11.83 -12.16 11.47
N THR A 484 -11.35 -12.45 10.25
CA THR A 484 -9.94 -12.53 9.88
C THR A 484 -9.30 -11.14 9.83
N GLY A 485 -8.04 -11.03 10.27
CA GLY A 485 -7.20 -9.85 10.05
C GLY A 485 -6.34 -10.01 8.80
N LEU A 486 -6.25 -8.98 7.97
CA LEU A 486 -5.38 -8.92 6.79
C LEU A 486 -4.52 -7.67 6.86
N TYR A 487 -3.20 -7.84 6.90
CA TYR A 487 -2.23 -6.78 7.13
C TYR A 487 -1.33 -6.69 5.90
N LEU A 488 -1.45 -5.65 5.08
CA LEU A 488 -0.59 -5.46 3.91
C LEU A 488 0.74 -4.86 4.40
N GLY A 489 1.86 -5.54 4.16
CA GLY A 489 3.17 -5.29 4.78
C GLY A 489 3.94 -4.08 4.25
N ASN A 490 5.06 -4.33 3.56
CA ASN A 490 6.00 -3.33 3.05
C ASN A 490 5.42 -2.47 1.91
N GLU A 491 6.22 -1.59 1.30
CA GLU A 491 5.74 -0.67 0.25
C GLU A 491 5.12 -1.38 -0.96
N ASN A 492 5.56 -2.61 -1.25
CA ASN A 492 5.16 -3.37 -2.43
C ASN A 492 4.06 -4.41 -2.15
N SER A 493 3.69 -4.68 -0.89
CA SER A 493 2.65 -5.66 -0.56
C SER A 493 1.27 -5.21 -1.04
N ASN A 494 0.86 -5.66 -2.22
CA ASN A 494 -0.45 -5.39 -2.83
C ASN A 494 -1.22 -6.70 -3.05
N VAL A 495 -2.54 -6.65 -2.96
CA VAL A 495 -3.41 -7.77 -3.35
C VAL A 495 -4.01 -7.47 -4.72
N THR A 496 -3.74 -8.29 -5.73
CA THR A 496 -4.25 -8.09 -7.09
C THR A 496 -5.14 -9.26 -7.50
N VAL A 497 -6.40 -8.99 -7.85
CA VAL A 497 -7.31 -10.00 -8.41
C VAL A 497 -7.25 -9.92 -9.94
N SER A 498 -6.80 -10.98 -10.60
CA SER A 498 -6.77 -11.09 -12.06
C SER A 498 -8.17 -11.19 -12.66
N THR A 499 -8.31 -10.82 -13.93
CA THR A 499 -9.59 -10.90 -14.65
C THR A 499 -10.14 -12.32 -14.64
N GLY A 500 -11.37 -12.49 -14.13
CA GLY A 500 -12.01 -13.80 -13.96
C GLY A 500 -11.77 -14.46 -12.60
N GLY A 501 -10.81 -13.99 -11.80
CA GLY A 501 -10.64 -14.41 -10.40
C GLY A 501 -11.68 -13.77 -9.46
N LEU A 502 -11.71 -14.22 -8.22
CA LEU A 502 -12.60 -13.73 -7.15
C LEU A 502 -11.83 -13.57 -5.83
N LEU A 503 -12.00 -12.42 -5.18
CA LEU A 503 -11.61 -12.18 -3.80
C LEU A 503 -12.89 -12.10 -2.94
N ASP A 504 -13.00 -12.94 -1.91
CA ASP A 504 -14.16 -13.00 -1.04
C ASP A 504 -13.75 -12.71 0.41
N PHE A 505 -14.09 -11.52 0.89
CA PHE A 505 -13.87 -11.13 2.28
C PHE A 505 -15.05 -11.54 3.15
N GLY A 506 -14.81 -12.42 4.14
CA GLY A 506 -15.77 -12.76 5.17
C GLY A 506 -16.23 -11.57 6.03
N ASN A 507 -17.20 -11.80 6.89
CA ASN A 507 -17.79 -10.77 7.74
C ASN A 507 -16.84 -10.35 8.88
N ASN A 508 -16.92 -9.10 9.33
CA ASN A 508 -16.17 -8.56 10.48
C ASN A 508 -14.63 -8.60 10.33
N MET A 509 -14.10 -8.69 9.10
CA MET A 509 -12.65 -8.63 8.87
C MET A 509 -12.07 -7.25 9.16
N ASN A 510 -10.79 -7.19 9.53
CA ASN A 510 -10.03 -5.95 9.63
C ASN A 510 -8.90 -5.98 8.60
N ILE A 511 -8.82 -4.96 7.77
CA ILE A 511 -7.88 -4.86 6.64
C ILE A 511 -7.02 -3.61 6.83
N TYR A 512 -5.71 -3.81 6.97
CA TYR A 512 -4.73 -2.77 7.29
C TYR A 512 -3.74 -2.53 6.14
N GLY A 513 -3.31 -1.28 5.97
CA GLY A 513 -2.32 -0.89 4.97
C GLY A 513 -1.83 0.56 5.13
N SER A 514 -0.92 0.96 4.25
CA SER A 514 -0.32 2.30 4.16
C SER A 514 -0.69 3.06 2.88
N GLU A 515 -0.10 4.23 2.68
CA GLU A 515 -0.21 5.03 1.45
C GLU A 515 0.52 4.43 0.25
N GLN A 516 1.17 3.28 0.41
CA GLN A 516 1.75 2.50 -0.68
C GLN A 516 0.85 1.31 -1.05
N ASN A 517 0.35 0.55 -0.07
CA ASN A 517 -0.44 -0.68 -0.26
C ASN A 517 -1.82 -0.46 -0.92
N ARG A 518 -2.24 -1.41 -1.77
CA ARG A 518 -3.52 -1.38 -2.52
C ARG A 518 -4.13 -2.77 -2.64
N ILE A 519 -5.45 -2.81 -2.75
CA ILE A 519 -6.22 -3.99 -3.17
C ILE A 519 -6.81 -3.68 -4.55
N ILE A 520 -6.31 -4.32 -5.60
CA ILE A 520 -6.61 -4.02 -7.01
C ILE A 520 -7.44 -5.16 -7.60
N VAL A 521 -8.72 -4.91 -7.85
CA VAL A 521 -9.66 -5.94 -8.32
C VAL A 521 -9.93 -5.79 -9.83
N ASN A 522 -9.20 -6.54 -10.66
CA ASN A 522 -9.49 -6.69 -12.10
C ASN A 522 -10.44 -7.87 -12.38
N GLY A 523 -10.62 -8.77 -11.40
CA GLY A 523 -11.59 -9.87 -11.39
C GLY A 523 -12.93 -9.47 -10.80
N ASN A 524 -13.39 -10.22 -9.80
CA ASN A 524 -14.60 -9.96 -9.01
C ASN A 524 -14.24 -9.82 -7.53
N ILE A 525 -15.13 -9.21 -6.74
CA ILE A 525 -15.00 -9.15 -5.28
C ILE A 525 -16.37 -9.35 -4.61
N GLU A 526 -16.38 -10.16 -3.56
CA GLU A 526 -17.47 -10.21 -2.57
C GLU A 526 -16.94 -9.65 -1.24
N VAL A 527 -17.73 -8.82 -0.56
CA VAL A 527 -17.33 -8.19 0.71
C VAL A 527 -18.42 -8.35 1.76
N GLY A 528 -18.10 -9.07 2.82
CA GLY A 528 -18.97 -9.34 3.96
C GLY A 528 -19.32 -8.09 4.76
N THR A 529 -20.30 -8.24 5.63
CA THR A 529 -20.75 -7.16 6.52
C THR A 529 -19.77 -6.96 7.69
N GLY A 530 -19.60 -5.73 8.15
CA GLY A 530 -18.72 -5.38 9.25
C GLY A 530 -17.23 -5.36 8.90
N VAL A 531 -16.85 -5.46 7.63
CA VAL A 531 -15.46 -5.34 7.18
C VAL A 531 -14.96 -3.89 7.40
N ILE A 532 -13.74 -3.76 7.92
CA ILE A 532 -13.12 -2.47 8.24
C ILE A 532 -11.81 -2.33 7.45
N PHE A 533 -11.73 -1.34 6.55
CA PHE A 533 -10.49 -0.89 5.92
C PHE A 533 -9.91 0.25 6.75
N LYS A 534 -8.66 0.14 7.22
CA LYS A 534 -8.03 1.13 8.11
C LYS A 534 -6.54 1.30 7.81
N LYS A 535 -6.00 2.52 7.94
CA LYS A 535 -4.55 2.74 7.86
C LYS A 535 -3.79 2.22 9.11
N TYR A 536 -2.51 1.90 8.97
CA TYR A 536 -1.59 1.75 10.12
C TYR A 536 -1.44 3.05 10.91
N GLU A 537 -0.98 2.99 12.16
CA GLU A 537 -0.84 4.20 13.00
C GLU A 537 0.13 5.23 12.38
N ASN A 538 1.28 4.76 11.88
CA ASN A 538 2.34 5.59 11.30
C ASN A 538 2.09 6.03 9.84
N ALA A 539 1.16 5.39 9.13
CA ALA A 539 0.79 5.74 7.75
C ALA A 539 0.04 7.08 7.67
N THR A 540 0.03 7.75 6.52
CA THR A 540 -0.77 8.98 6.32
C THR A 540 -2.22 8.69 5.94
N ILE A 541 -2.43 7.70 5.06
CA ILE A 541 -3.73 7.20 4.58
C ILE A 541 -3.52 5.76 4.10
N PHE A 542 -4.57 4.96 3.90
CA PHE A 542 -4.51 3.70 3.16
C PHE A 542 -5.12 3.89 1.76
N ASN A 543 -4.41 3.55 0.68
CA ASN A 543 -5.00 3.65 -0.67
C ASN A 543 -6.18 2.68 -0.90
N GLY A 544 -6.32 1.67 -0.03
CA GLY A 544 -7.53 0.87 0.12
C GLY A 544 -7.88 0.07 -1.12
N LEU A 545 -9.13 0.21 -1.56
CA LEU A 545 -9.77 -0.67 -2.54
C LEU A 545 -9.94 0.00 -3.91
N ILE A 546 -9.46 -0.66 -4.95
CA ILE A 546 -9.55 -0.23 -6.36
C ILE A 546 -10.32 -1.29 -7.15
N LEU A 547 -11.59 -1.00 -7.44
CA LEU A 547 -12.47 -1.81 -8.29
C LEU A 547 -12.16 -1.47 -9.75
N ASN A 548 -11.21 -2.18 -10.36
CA ASN A 548 -10.58 -1.82 -11.64
C ASN A 548 -11.19 -2.54 -12.87
N ASN A 549 -12.25 -3.31 -12.68
CA ASN A 549 -12.92 -4.06 -13.74
C ASN A 549 -14.14 -3.31 -14.28
N ASN A 550 -14.07 -2.83 -15.51
CA ASN A 550 -15.14 -2.09 -16.17
C ASN A 550 -16.39 -2.89 -16.57
N GLN A 551 -16.55 -4.13 -16.11
CA GLN A 551 -17.78 -4.93 -16.20
C GLN A 551 -18.31 -5.37 -14.83
N MET A 552 -17.68 -4.91 -13.73
CA MET A 552 -18.03 -5.29 -12.37
C MET A 552 -19.26 -4.54 -11.85
N SER A 553 -20.12 -5.28 -11.14
CA SER A 553 -21.14 -4.75 -10.22
C SER A 553 -20.71 -5.09 -8.79
N THR A 554 -20.62 -4.10 -7.91
CA THR A 554 -20.15 -4.26 -6.52
C THR A 554 -21.19 -3.80 -5.52
N ASN A 555 -21.41 -4.60 -4.49
CA ASN A 555 -22.30 -4.27 -3.38
C ASN A 555 -21.51 -4.18 -2.08
N LEU A 556 -21.49 -3.00 -1.47
CA LEU A 556 -20.86 -2.69 -0.19
C LEU A 556 -21.97 -2.42 0.84
N ASN A 557 -22.07 -3.25 1.88
CA ASN A 557 -23.09 -3.11 2.92
C ASN A 557 -22.50 -3.25 4.33
N GLN A 558 -22.74 -2.26 5.19
CA GLN A 558 -22.22 -2.24 6.57
C GLN A 558 -20.68 -2.35 6.64
N ILE A 559 -19.98 -1.63 5.77
CA ILE A 559 -18.51 -1.59 5.69
C ILE A 559 -18.02 -0.25 6.25
N THR A 560 -16.87 -0.26 6.92
CA THR A 560 -16.23 0.93 7.45
C THR A 560 -14.91 1.20 6.72
N PHE A 561 -14.73 2.42 6.24
CA PHE A 561 -13.44 2.93 5.76
C PHE A 561 -12.95 4.00 6.75
N ASN A 562 -11.79 3.80 7.35
CA ASN A 562 -11.18 4.67 8.34
C ASN A 562 -9.83 5.16 7.82
N GLN A 563 -9.79 6.38 7.27
CA GLN A 563 -8.63 6.92 6.56
C GLN A 563 -8.15 5.96 5.45
N ALA A 564 -9.10 5.39 4.72
CA ALA A 564 -8.87 4.42 3.66
C ALA A 564 -9.67 4.81 2.41
N GLN A 565 -9.05 4.72 1.24
CA GLN A 565 -9.67 5.16 -0.02
C GLN A 565 -10.46 4.05 -0.72
N LEU A 566 -11.40 4.48 -1.57
CA LEU A 566 -12.18 3.64 -2.46
C LEU A 566 -12.19 4.28 -3.85
N TYR A 567 -11.87 3.49 -4.87
CA TYR A 567 -11.89 3.88 -6.27
C TYR A 567 -12.70 2.86 -7.08
N ASN A 568 -13.72 3.33 -7.80
CA ASN A 568 -14.53 2.52 -8.69
C ASN A 568 -14.36 2.88 -10.16
N TYR A 569 -14.11 1.85 -10.98
CA TYR A 569 -14.12 1.86 -12.43
C TYR A 569 -15.10 0.81 -13.00
N GLY A 570 -15.98 0.24 -12.17
CA GLY A 570 -17.02 -0.71 -12.56
C GLY A 570 -18.26 -0.07 -13.19
N VAL A 571 -19.21 -0.90 -13.61
CA VAL A 571 -20.50 -0.47 -14.21
C VAL A 571 -21.60 -0.24 -13.18
N GLU A 572 -21.47 -0.81 -11.98
CA GLU A 572 -22.43 -0.61 -10.89
C GLU A 572 -21.72 -0.62 -9.53
N LEU A 573 -22.01 0.37 -8.69
CA LEU A 573 -21.55 0.42 -7.29
C LEU A 573 -22.71 0.77 -6.35
N ASN A 574 -23.10 -0.18 -5.52
CA ASN A 574 -24.12 -0.01 -4.49
C ASN A 574 -23.48 0.07 -3.10
N ILE A 575 -23.62 1.20 -2.41
CA ILE A 575 -23.12 1.45 -1.05
C ILE A 575 -24.32 1.64 -0.11
N THR A 576 -24.38 0.85 0.96
CA THR A 576 -25.50 0.85 1.91
C THR A 576 -25.05 0.72 3.36
N ASN A 577 -25.60 1.52 4.27
CA ASN A 577 -25.28 1.48 5.71
C ASN A 577 -23.77 1.52 6.03
N CYS A 578 -22.94 2.17 5.21
CA CYS A 578 -21.49 2.21 5.37
C CYS A 578 -21.03 3.48 6.11
N ASP A 579 -19.82 3.45 6.68
CA ASP A 579 -19.21 4.58 7.38
C ASP A 579 -17.86 4.94 6.77
N PHE A 580 -17.68 6.19 6.36
CA PHE A 580 -16.42 6.71 5.79
C PHE A 580 -15.89 7.83 6.67
N ASN A 581 -14.76 7.59 7.37
CA ASN A 581 -14.20 8.51 8.36
C ASN A 581 -12.81 8.98 7.94
N ASP A 582 -12.65 10.29 7.75
CA ASP A 582 -11.38 10.95 7.42
C ASP A 582 -10.69 10.36 6.16
N CYS A 583 -11.46 9.82 5.21
CA CYS A 583 -10.95 9.21 3.98
C CYS A 583 -10.47 10.23 2.92
N ILE A 584 -10.56 11.53 3.21
CA ILE A 584 -10.29 12.66 2.30
C ILE A 584 -11.30 12.70 1.13
N SER A 585 -11.21 11.75 0.21
CA SER A 585 -12.16 11.59 -0.90
C SER A 585 -12.22 10.12 -1.34
N ILE A 586 -13.42 9.66 -1.67
CA ILE A 586 -13.68 8.42 -2.40
C ILE A 586 -14.23 8.74 -3.79
N HIS A 587 -14.06 7.81 -4.73
CA HIS A 587 -14.21 8.08 -6.16
C HIS A 587 -14.98 6.99 -6.90
N SER A 588 -15.93 7.39 -7.75
CA SER A 588 -16.44 6.56 -8.85
C SER A 588 -16.22 7.27 -10.18
N TYR A 589 -15.77 6.52 -11.19
CA TYR A 589 -15.35 7.06 -12.49
C TYR A 589 -16.19 6.59 -13.69
N SER A 590 -17.20 5.76 -13.45
CA SER A 590 -18.01 5.10 -14.48
C SER A 590 -19.28 4.51 -13.87
N GLY A 591 -20.24 4.18 -14.74
CA GLY A 591 -21.40 3.35 -14.40
C GLY A 591 -22.42 3.97 -13.44
N ASP A 592 -23.40 3.16 -13.05
CA ASP A 592 -24.44 3.50 -12.08
C ASP A 592 -23.90 3.44 -10.66
N VAL A 593 -24.22 4.44 -9.82
CA VAL A 593 -23.77 4.47 -8.43
C VAL A 593 -24.94 4.80 -7.52
N SER A 594 -25.20 3.93 -6.54
CA SER A 594 -26.26 4.11 -5.55
C SER A 594 -25.68 4.13 -4.15
N VAL A 595 -25.95 5.20 -3.39
CA VAL A 595 -25.49 5.39 -2.02
C VAL A 595 -26.71 5.60 -1.13
N SER A 596 -26.93 4.74 -0.15
CA SER A 596 -28.15 4.84 0.67
C SER A 596 -28.05 4.26 2.08
N GLY A 597 -29.19 4.24 2.80
CA GLY A 597 -29.36 3.49 4.05
C GLY A 597 -28.56 4.04 5.22
N LEU A 598 -28.69 5.32 5.55
CA LEU A 598 -27.98 5.96 6.68
C LEU A 598 -26.45 5.92 6.58
N THR A 599 -25.89 5.71 5.37
CA THR A 599 -24.44 5.79 5.14
C THR A 599 -23.90 7.15 5.60
N THR A 600 -22.79 7.15 6.33
CA THR A 600 -22.19 8.35 6.92
C THR A 600 -20.83 8.69 6.29
N PHE A 601 -20.56 9.99 6.16
CA PHE A 601 -19.32 10.55 5.64
C PHE A 601 -18.81 11.62 6.59
N TYR A 602 -17.81 11.30 7.40
CA TYR A 602 -17.10 12.24 8.25
C TYR A 602 -15.80 12.67 7.57
N ASN A 603 -15.58 13.99 7.40
CA ASN A 603 -14.37 14.54 6.75
C ASN A 603 -14.01 13.86 5.40
N THR A 604 -15.04 13.45 4.64
CA THR A 604 -14.89 12.66 3.41
C THR A 604 -15.79 13.21 2.30
N CYS A 605 -15.21 13.46 1.13
CA CYS A 605 -15.93 13.80 -0.10
C CYS A 605 -16.29 12.52 -0.87
N PHE A 606 -17.47 12.48 -1.49
CA PHE A 606 -17.72 11.53 -2.59
C PHE A 606 -17.66 12.27 -3.93
N THR A 607 -16.63 11.96 -4.72
CA THR A 607 -16.51 12.42 -6.11
C THR A 607 -17.03 11.37 -7.09
N PHE A 608 -17.99 11.77 -7.92
CA PHE A 608 -18.52 11.00 -9.04
C PHE A 608 -18.09 11.72 -10.33
N ASP A 609 -17.32 11.07 -11.21
CA ASP A 609 -16.79 11.68 -12.43
C ASP A 609 -16.93 10.69 -13.59
N ASP A 610 -18.05 10.72 -14.30
CA ASP A 610 -18.30 9.80 -15.42
C ASP A 610 -17.27 10.04 -16.54
N ARG A 611 -16.43 9.03 -16.79
CA ARG A 611 -15.41 9.01 -17.85
C ARG A 611 -15.73 8.08 -19.00
N ASP A 612 -16.76 7.24 -18.88
CA ASP A 612 -17.22 6.38 -19.98
C ASP A 612 -18.26 7.10 -20.86
N GLY A 613 -18.95 8.10 -20.32
CA GLY A 613 -19.88 8.97 -21.02
C GLY A 613 -21.27 8.35 -21.25
N GLY A 614 -21.58 7.26 -20.55
CA GLY A 614 -22.80 6.48 -20.68
C GLY A 614 -24.07 7.33 -20.53
N LEU A 615 -24.97 7.20 -21.51
CA LEU A 615 -26.20 8.00 -21.59
C LEU A 615 -27.12 7.87 -20.37
N PHE A 616 -27.14 6.67 -19.80
CA PHE A 616 -28.08 6.26 -18.76
C PHE A 616 -27.42 6.13 -17.39
N ASN A 617 -26.10 6.33 -17.31
CA ASN A 617 -25.34 6.33 -16.06
C ASN A 617 -25.98 7.33 -15.08
N THR A 618 -26.26 6.86 -13.87
CA THR A 618 -27.02 7.58 -12.86
C THR A 618 -26.33 7.53 -11.51
N VAL A 619 -26.16 8.69 -10.87
CA VAL A 619 -25.77 8.78 -9.45
C VAL A 619 -27.01 8.96 -8.59
N THR A 620 -27.28 8.04 -7.68
CA THR A 620 -28.30 8.18 -6.64
C THR A 620 -27.63 8.28 -5.28
N VAL A 621 -27.88 9.35 -4.52
CA VAL A 621 -27.42 9.50 -3.12
C VAL A 621 -28.63 9.85 -2.26
N THR A 622 -29.03 8.93 -1.37
CA THR A 622 -30.30 9.06 -0.65
C THR A 622 -30.27 8.62 0.80
N ASN A 623 -30.83 9.45 1.70
CA ASN A 623 -30.85 9.19 3.15
C ASN A 623 -29.45 9.00 3.77
N CYS A 624 -28.46 9.80 3.34
CA CYS A 624 -27.10 9.81 3.86
C CYS A 624 -26.80 11.05 4.73
N ASN A 625 -25.78 10.96 5.58
CA ASN A 625 -25.30 12.09 6.39
C ASN A 625 -23.83 12.42 6.08
N PHE A 626 -23.56 13.67 5.73
CA PHE A 626 -22.22 14.20 5.49
C PHE A 626 -21.89 15.25 6.54
N THR A 627 -20.72 15.16 7.17
CA THR A 627 -20.30 16.08 8.23
C THR A 627 -18.82 16.39 8.11
N GLY A 628 -18.48 17.65 7.90
CA GLY A 628 -17.10 18.14 7.92
C GLY A 628 -16.72 18.79 9.25
N ASP A 629 -15.42 19.04 9.44
CA ASP A 629 -14.91 19.99 10.43
C ASP A 629 -14.41 21.30 9.78
N ASN A 630 -14.03 22.29 10.61
CA ASN A 630 -13.55 23.61 10.16
C ASN A 630 -12.22 23.57 9.35
N THR A 631 -11.62 22.39 9.14
CA THR A 631 -10.41 22.15 8.37
C THR A 631 -10.66 21.31 7.11
N PHE A 632 -11.88 20.81 6.92
CA PHE A 632 -12.27 20.03 5.74
C PHE A 632 -12.60 20.94 4.54
N TYR A 633 -11.63 21.10 3.64
CA TYR A 633 -11.72 21.99 2.47
C TYR A 633 -12.24 21.29 1.18
N GLN A 634 -13.20 20.38 1.32
CA GLN A 634 -13.81 19.67 0.18
C GLN A 634 -15.34 19.65 0.25
N SER A 635 -15.96 19.29 -0.88
CA SER A 635 -17.40 19.14 -1.03
C SER A 635 -17.89 17.89 -0.31
N ALA A 636 -19.17 17.84 0.07
CA ALA A 636 -19.78 16.58 0.51
C ALA A 636 -20.04 15.67 -0.71
N ILE A 637 -20.76 16.19 -1.70
CA ILE A 637 -21.14 15.51 -2.94
C ILE A 637 -20.61 16.33 -4.13
N ASN A 638 -19.85 15.68 -5.02
CA ASN A 638 -19.17 16.34 -6.13
C ASN A 638 -19.36 15.53 -7.42
N ILE A 639 -20.29 15.95 -8.29
CA ILE A 639 -20.70 15.21 -9.49
C ILE A 639 -20.16 15.92 -10.74
N TRP A 640 -19.52 15.16 -11.63
CA TRP A 640 -18.92 15.61 -12.88
C TRP A 640 -19.40 14.72 -14.01
N ASN A 641 -19.76 15.33 -15.15
CA ASN A 641 -20.07 14.69 -16.45
C ASN A 641 -21.29 13.72 -16.48
N TYR A 642 -21.79 13.24 -15.33
CA TYR A 642 -23.00 12.41 -15.25
C TYR A 642 -24.22 13.09 -15.86
N LYS A 643 -24.94 12.35 -16.71
CA LYS A 643 -26.15 12.83 -17.41
C LYS A 643 -27.41 12.74 -16.55
N ASN A 644 -27.44 11.85 -15.57
CA ASN A 644 -28.59 11.63 -14.68
C ASN A 644 -28.12 11.60 -13.22
N PHE A 645 -28.91 12.16 -12.30
CA PHE A 645 -28.64 12.13 -10.86
C PHE A 645 -29.91 12.31 -10.02
N SER A 646 -29.95 11.69 -8.84
CA SER A 646 -30.99 11.83 -7.82
C SER A 646 -30.33 11.98 -6.45
N ILE A 647 -30.35 13.18 -5.88
CA ILE A 647 -29.72 13.51 -4.60
C ILE A 647 -30.83 13.91 -3.62
N GLU A 648 -31.22 12.97 -2.74
CA GLU A 648 -32.49 13.08 -2.02
C GLU A 648 -32.42 12.77 -0.51
N ASN A 649 -33.10 13.55 0.32
CA ASN A 649 -33.25 13.26 1.76
C ASN A 649 -31.92 13.19 2.53
N ASN A 650 -30.87 13.88 2.08
CA ASN A 650 -29.56 13.88 2.75
C ASN A 650 -29.43 15.04 3.74
N THR A 651 -28.60 14.85 4.77
CA THR A 651 -28.16 15.92 5.68
C THR A 651 -26.69 16.22 5.40
N ILE A 652 -26.33 17.50 5.26
CA ILE A 652 -24.97 17.95 4.99
C ILE A 652 -24.63 19.13 5.89
N ASP A 653 -23.63 18.96 6.76
CA ASP A 653 -23.18 19.97 7.75
C ASP A 653 -21.69 20.26 7.61
N ASN A 654 -21.33 21.55 7.64
CA ASN A 654 -19.97 22.04 7.90
C ASN A 654 -18.88 21.56 6.90
N CYS A 655 -19.27 21.19 5.68
CA CYS A 655 -18.37 20.92 4.57
C CYS A 655 -17.91 22.22 3.87
N TYR A 656 -16.97 22.14 2.91
CA TYR A 656 -16.57 23.34 2.16
C TYR A 656 -17.64 23.74 1.13
N PHE A 657 -18.18 22.76 0.40
CA PHE A 657 -19.43 22.88 -0.36
C PHE A 657 -20.37 21.76 0.05
N GLY A 658 -21.68 21.98 -0.06
CA GLY A 658 -22.65 20.89 0.07
C GLY A 658 -22.64 19.99 -1.17
N ILE A 659 -23.41 20.37 -2.19
CA ILE A 659 -23.50 19.66 -3.48
C ILE A 659 -22.85 20.51 -4.58
N GLN A 660 -21.99 19.90 -5.40
CA GLN A 660 -21.47 20.51 -6.62
C GLN A 660 -21.82 19.68 -7.87
N LEU A 661 -22.28 20.35 -8.94
CA LEU A 661 -22.57 19.76 -10.24
C LEU A 661 -21.73 20.41 -11.37
N TRP A 662 -20.88 19.63 -12.04
CA TRP A 662 -19.96 20.10 -13.09
C TRP A 662 -20.23 19.43 -14.44
N GLN A 663 -20.73 20.18 -15.42
CA GLN A 663 -21.02 19.68 -16.77
C GLN A 663 -22.02 18.49 -16.75
N SER A 664 -22.94 18.47 -15.79
CA SER A 664 -23.83 17.33 -15.48
C SER A 664 -25.29 17.62 -15.81
N GLY A 665 -26.11 16.57 -15.92
CA GLY A 665 -27.56 16.66 -16.09
C GLY A 665 -28.07 16.66 -17.53
N TRP A 666 -27.17 16.67 -18.53
CA TRP A 666 -27.51 16.69 -19.97
C TRP A 666 -28.03 15.31 -20.48
N GLY A 667 -28.93 14.67 -19.73
CA GLY A 667 -29.56 13.38 -20.00
C GLY A 667 -31.04 13.51 -20.36
N LEU A 668 -31.82 12.48 -20.02
CA LEU A 668 -33.27 12.47 -20.20
C LEU A 668 -33.94 13.32 -19.11
N VAL A 669 -34.80 14.28 -19.50
CA VAL A 669 -35.53 15.15 -18.55
C VAL A 669 -36.27 14.32 -17.49
N GLY A 670 -36.36 14.88 -16.28
CA GLY A 670 -36.97 14.25 -15.12
C GLY A 670 -36.01 13.42 -14.26
N ASN A 671 -34.81 13.09 -14.77
CA ASN A 671 -33.81 12.26 -14.08
C ASN A 671 -32.64 13.07 -13.45
N GLN A 672 -32.84 14.36 -13.17
CA GLN A 672 -31.82 15.28 -12.64
C GLN A 672 -32.37 16.05 -11.44
N ASN A 673 -32.41 15.41 -10.27
CA ASN A 673 -33.11 15.93 -9.09
C ASN A 673 -32.18 16.16 -7.89
N ILE A 674 -32.30 17.34 -7.26
CA ILE A 674 -31.83 17.61 -5.90
C ILE A 674 -33.07 17.90 -5.05
N TYR A 675 -33.47 16.96 -4.21
CA TYR A 675 -34.78 16.98 -3.54
C TYR A 675 -34.71 16.76 -2.03
N ASN A 676 -35.36 17.63 -1.24
CA ASN A 676 -35.55 17.42 0.21
C ASN A 676 -34.24 17.19 1.01
N ASN A 677 -33.14 17.87 0.65
CA ASN A 677 -31.89 17.85 1.42
C ASN A 677 -31.83 19.00 2.43
N GLU A 678 -31.17 18.78 3.57
CA GLU A 678 -30.84 19.81 4.56
C GLU A 678 -29.34 20.11 4.52
N ILE A 679 -28.96 21.32 4.12
CA ILE A 679 -27.55 21.70 3.84
C ILE A 679 -27.20 23.00 4.54
N TYR A 680 -26.26 22.95 5.47
CA TYR A 680 -25.96 24.08 6.35
C TYR A 680 -24.51 24.17 6.81
N ASN A 681 -24.16 25.35 7.34
CA ASN A 681 -22.81 25.72 7.81
C ASN A 681 -21.69 25.55 6.76
N CYS A 682 -21.99 25.40 5.47
CA CYS A 682 -20.96 25.17 4.47
C CYS A 682 -20.11 26.42 4.22
N GLN A 683 -18.78 26.24 4.18
CA GLN A 683 -17.80 27.34 4.10
C GLN A 683 -17.81 28.09 2.75
N SER A 684 -18.62 27.64 1.80
CA SER A 684 -18.87 28.25 0.49
C SER A 684 -20.36 28.13 0.17
N ALA A 685 -20.77 27.32 -0.81
CA ALA A 685 -22.19 27.18 -1.19
C ALA A 685 -22.83 25.91 -0.63
N GLY A 686 -24.11 25.99 -0.28
CA GLY A 686 -24.95 24.80 -0.05
C GLY A 686 -25.10 23.98 -1.33
N ILE A 687 -25.46 24.63 -2.44
CA ILE A 687 -25.46 24.02 -3.79
C ILE A 687 -24.72 24.93 -4.78
N GLU A 688 -23.81 24.36 -5.57
CA GLU A 688 -23.13 25.05 -6.69
C GLU A 688 -23.27 24.25 -7.99
N THR A 689 -23.61 24.91 -9.10
CA THR A 689 -23.69 24.28 -10.42
C THR A 689 -22.89 25.07 -11.45
N PHE A 690 -22.30 24.39 -12.43
CA PHE A 690 -21.56 25.00 -13.52
C PHE A 690 -21.79 24.27 -14.84
N ASN A 691 -22.43 24.94 -15.80
CA ASN A 691 -22.81 24.36 -17.10
C ASN A 691 -23.55 23.02 -16.93
N SER A 692 -24.44 22.97 -15.93
CA SER A 692 -25.18 21.78 -15.53
C SER A 692 -26.68 22.06 -15.52
N THR A 693 -27.49 21.04 -15.78
CA THR A 693 -28.96 21.14 -15.81
C THR A 693 -29.60 20.33 -14.67
N GLY A 694 -30.85 20.64 -14.33
CA GLY A 694 -31.65 19.85 -13.39
C GLY A 694 -32.65 20.63 -12.55
N SER A 695 -33.30 19.92 -11.62
CA SER A 695 -34.38 20.41 -10.78
C SER A 695 -34.00 20.42 -9.31
N ILE A 696 -34.27 21.55 -8.63
CA ILE A 696 -34.01 21.76 -7.20
C ILE A 696 -35.36 22.05 -6.52
N ALA A 697 -35.79 21.16 -5.61
CA ALA A 697 -37.08 21.28 -4.92
C ALA A 697 -37.05 20.78 -3.46
N SER A 698 -37.84 21.41 -2.59
CA SER A 698 -38.00 21.04 -1.17
C SER A 698 -36.73 21.07 -0.30
N ASN A 699 -35.63 21.71 -0.72
CA ASN A 699 -34.37 21.72 0.05
C ASN A 699 -34.32 22.84 1.11
N HIS A 700 -33.68 22.60 2.25
CA HIS A 700 -33.43 23.62 3.29
C HIS A 700 -31.93 24.01 3.29
N LEU A 701 -31.63 25.26 2.92
CA LEU A 701 -30.26 25.77 2.73
C LEU A 701 -30.02 26.99 3.63
N TYR A 702 -29.22 26.87 4.69
CA TYR A 702 -29.06 27.94 5.70
C TYR A 702 -27.67 28.01 6.35
N ASN A 703 -27.28 29.20 6.84
CA ASN A 703 -25.96 29.46 7.47
C ASN A 703 -24.73 29.07 6.61
N ASN A 704 -24.89 28.88 5.30
CA ASN A 704 -23.76 28.72 4.38
C ASN A 704 -23.25 30.12 3.98
N VAL A 705 -22.10 30.22 3.30
CA VAL A 705 -21.74 31.53 2.70
C VAL A 705 -22.73 31.91 1.60
N TYR A 706 -23.12 30.95 0.77
CA TYR A 706 -24.16 31.12 -0.25
C TYR A 706 -25.18 29.98 -0.17
N GLY A 707 -26.47 30.28 -0.32
CA GLY A 707 -27.49 29.23 -0.45
C GLY A 707 -27.28 28.44 -1.75
N LEU A 708 -27.45 29.14 -2.88
CA LEU A 708 -27.32 28.59 -4.23
C LEU A 708 -26.37 29.44 -5.10
N ARG A 709 -25.43 28.81 -5.82
CA ARG A 709 -24.57 29.45 -6.83
C ARG A 709 -24.72 28.76 -8.18
N LEU A 710 -25.17 29.50 -9.20
CA LEU A 710 -25.41 28.98 -10.55
C LEU A 710 -24.46 29.63 -11.55
N TYR A 711 -23.68 28.83 -12.27
CA TYR A 711 -22.61 29.29 -13.15
C TYR A 711 -22.72 28.82 -14.60
N ASN A 712 -22.21 29.67 -15.51
CA ASN A 712 -21.86 29.35 -16.88
C ASN A 712 -22.96 28.62 -17.67
N ASN A 713 -24.07 29.30 -17.92
CA ASN A 713 -25.22 28.80 -18.69
C ASN A 713 -25.91 27.54 -18.12
N SER A 714 -25.66 27.13 -16.86
CA SER A 714 -26.49 26.12 -16.16
C SER A 714 -28.00 26.33 -16.38
N ASP A 715 -28.78 25.25 -16.44
CA ASP A 715 -30.23 25.30 -16.64
C ASP A 715 -30.99 24.62 -15.51
N ILE A 716 -31.39 25.45 -14.55
CA ILE A 716 -31.98 24.96 -13.30
C ILE A 716 -33.45 25.34 -13.23
N SER A 717 -34.28 24.38 -12.83
CA SER A 717 -35.61 24.64 -12.28
C SER A 717 -35.50 24.73 -10.75
N LEU A 718 -36.08 25.77 -10.15
CA LEU A 718 -36.08 26.00 -8.70
C LEU A 718 -37.52 26.24 -8.24
N TYR A 719 -38.14 25.22 -7.66
CA TYR A 719 -39.55 25.26 -7.32
C TYR A 719 -39.95 24.55 -6.02
N GLY A 720 -41.13 24.92 -5.52
CA GLY A 720 -41.77 24.24 -4.39
C GLY A 720 -43.23 23.90 -4.66
N ASN A 721 -43.87 23.23 -3.70
CA ASN A 721 -45.29 22.89 -3.76
C ASN A 721 -46.17 24.15 -3.60
N PRO A 722 -46.93 24.58 -4.63
CA PRO A 722 -47.71 25.82 -4.57
C PRO A 722 -48.91 25.78 -3.61
N ASP A 723 -49.32 24.58 -3.19
CA ASP A 723 -50.48 24.33 -2.34
C ASP A 723 -50.11 23.94 -0.89
N THR A 724 -48.83 24.02 -0.51
CA THR A 724 -48.39 23.69 0.86
C THR A 724 -48.70 24.78 1.89
N GLU A 725 -48.82 24.35 3.16
CA GLU A 725 -48.84 25.18 4.36
C GLU A 725 -47.48 25.16 5.12
N ASN A 726 -46.47 24.42 4.63
CA ASN A 726 -45.21 24.15 5.33
C ASN A 726 -43.97 24.53 4.50
N TYR A 727 -42.94 25.06 5.18
CA TYR A 727 -41.65 25.42 4.55
C TYR A 727 -40.85 24.19 4.09
N ASN A 728 -41.08 23.02 4.67
CA ASN A 728 -40.37 21.79 4.27
C ASN A 728 -40.79 21.24 2.89
N ASP A 729 -41.90 21.71 2.30
CA ASP A 729 -42.37 21.27 0.97
C ASP A 729 -41.98 22.26 -0.15
N VAL A 730 -41.04 23.17 0.13
CA VAL A 730 -40.48 24.16 -0.80
C VAL A 730 -38.97 24.27 -0.62
N ASN A 731 -38.25 24.84 -1.59
CA ASN A 731 -36.89 25.30 -1.26
C ASN A 731 -36.99 26.43 -0.24
N TYR A 732 -36.45 26.20 0.94
CA TYR A 732 -36.32 27.18 2.00
C TYR A 732 -34.84 27.58 2.11
N ILE A 733 -34.52 28.75 1.57
CA ILE A 733 -33.16 29.28 1.46
C ILE A 733 -33.09 30.50 2.38
N THR A 734 -32.31 30.44 3.47
CA THR A 734 -32.45 31.40 4.58
C THR A 734 -31.19 31.68 5.40
N ASN A 735 -30.90 32.96 5.63
CA ASN A 735 -29.79 33.50 6.41
C ASN A 735 -28.44 32.86 6.03
N ASN A 736 -28.11 32.91 4.73
CA ASN A 736 -26.78 32.58 4.23
C ASN A 736 -25.92 33.87 4.20
N ASP A 737 -24.65 33.85 4.59
CA ASP A 737 -23.83 35.05 4.91
C ASP A 737 -23.72 36.11 3.77
N SER A 738 -24.03 35.75 2.53
CA SER A 738 -23.71 36.55 1.33
C SER A 738 -24.85 36.73 0.32
N TYR A 739 -25.42 35.64 -0.18
CA TYR A 739 -26.58 35.66 -1.07
C TYR A 739 -27.36 34.36 -0.84
N GLU A 740 -28.70 34.44 -0.82
CA GLU A 740 -29.54 33.25 -0.87
C GLU A 740 -29.44 32.60 -2.26
N VAL A 741 -29.50 33.39 -3.33
CA VAL A 741 -29.32 32.92 -4.71
C VAL A 741 -28.38 33.83 -5.50
N TYR A 742 -27.26 33.27 -5.97
CA TYR A 742 -26.40 33.85 -7.00
C TYR A 742 -26.60 33.12 -8.34
N ALA A 743 -26.72 33.87 -9.43
CA ALA A 743 -26.64 33.34 -10.79
C ALA A 743 -25.77 34.21 -11.70
N SER A 744 -24.87 33.59 -12.48
CA SER A 744 -24.18 34.24 -13.59
C SER A 744 -25.12 34.53 -14.75
N SER A 745 -24.67 35.35 -15.71
CA SER A 745 -25.40 35.56 -16.97
C SER A 745 -25.74 34.21 -17.64
N GLY A 746 -26.99 34.04 -18.08
CA GLY A 746 -27.49 32.80 -18.70
C GLY A 746 -27.83 31.65 -17.75
N SER A 747 -27.59 31.81 -16.44
CA SER A 747 -27.80 30.78 -15.40
C SER A 747 -28.92 31.08 -14.40
N PHE A 748 -29.71 32.14 -14.60
CA PHE A 748 -30.88 32.37 -13.76
C PHE A 748 -31.91 31.25 -13.97
N PRO A 749 -32.53 30.68 -12.92
CA PRO A 749 -33.45 29.56 -13.07
C PRO A 749 -34.61 29.87 -14.02
N TRP A 750 -34.85 29.00 -15.01
CA TRP A 750 -35.90 29.18 -16.01
C TRP A 750 -37.30 29.03 -15.40
N TYR A 751 -37.40 28.31 -14.27
CA TYR A 751 -38.55 28.29 -13.39
C TYR A 751 -38.10 28.65 -11.98
N PHE A 752 -38.63 29.74 -11.44
CA PHE A 752 -38.23 30.29 -10.14
C PHE A 752 -39.49 30.66 -9.35
N ARG A 753 -40.21 29.67 -8.81
CA ARG A 753 -41.55 29.88 -8.23
C ARG A 753 -41.87 28.96 -7.06
N TYR A 754 -42.65 29.47 -6.11
CA TYR A 754 -43.11 28.79 -4.90
C TYR A 754 -41.96 28.39 -3.97
N ASN A 755 -40.88 29.16 -3.97
CA ASN A 755 -39.77 29.02 -3.03
C ASN A 755 -39.96 29.98 -1.85
N ALA A 756 -39.36 29.65 -0.71
CA ALA A 756 -39.17 30.54 0.42
C ALA A 756 -37.72 31.00 0.47
N ILE A 757 -37.48 32.24 0.07
CA ILE A 757 -36.17 32.88 0.06
C ILE A 757 -36.26 33.99 1.09
N ILE A 758 -35.70 33.78 2.27
CA ILE A 758 -35.98 34.61 3.45
C ILE A 758 -34.67 34.91 4.17
N ASP A 759 -34.25 36.15 4.13
CA ASP A 759 -33.12 36.64 4.90
C ASP A 759 -33.64 37.73 5.86
N GLU A 760 -33.52 37.48 7.16
CA GLU A 760 -33.99 38.41 8.19
C GLU A 760 -32.85 39.26 8.79
N ASP A 761 -31.58 39.04 8.39
CA ASP A 761 -30.42 39.89 8.75
C ASP A 761 -29.62 40.47 7.55
N ASN A 762 -30.28 40.50 6.38
CA ASN A 762 -29.84 41.22 5.20
C ASN A 762 -29.51 42.70 5.47
N LEU A 763 -28.62 43.27 4.64
CA LEU A 763 -28.40 44.73 4.58
C LEU A 763 -28.75 45.33 3.21
N GLY A 764 -29.17 44.50 2.25
CA GLY A 764 -29.47 44.90 0.88
C GLY A 764 -28.23 45.21 0.03
N ASN A 765 -28.45 45.38 -1.27
CA ASN A 765 -27.48 45.82 -2.26
C ASN A 765 -26.80 47.16 -1.88
N PRO A 766 -25.47 47.29 -2.00
CA PRO A 766 -24.53 46.37 -2.66
C PRO A 766 -23.90 45.33 -1.73
N ASP A 767 -24.28 45.33 -0.46
CA ASP A 767 -23.60 44.53 0.54
C ASP A 767 -24.16 43.10 0.50
N ASP A 768 -25.49 42.93 0.56
CA ASP A 768 -26.17 41.63 0.61
C ASP A 768 -27.61 41.72 0.10
N PRO A 769 -27.81 41.62 -1.23
CA PRO A 769 -29.09 41.35 -1.85
C PRO A 769 -29.41 39.84 -1.81
N MET A 770 -30.60 39.48 -1.36
CA MET A 770 -31.08 38.10 -1.32
C MET A 770 -30.93 37.35 -2.66
N VAL A 771 -31.13 38.04 -3.78
CA VAL A 771 -30.93 37.49 -5.13
C VAL A 771 -29.99 38.38 -5.95
N TYR A 772 -28.89 37.80 -6.41
CA TYR A 772 -27.94 38.40 -7.34
C TYR A 772 -27.98 37.66 -8.69
N TYR A 773 -28.22 38.38 -9.78
CA TYR A 773 -28.06 37.89 -11.15
C TYR A 773 -27.12 38.79 -11.94
N GLU A 774 -26.05 38.26 -12.53
CA GLU A 774 -25.20 39.07 -13.41
C GLU A 774 -25.92 39.34 -14.75
N PRO A 775 -26.23 40.61 -15.10
CA PRO A 775 -27.06 40.90 -16.28
C PRO A 775 -26.30 40.72 -17.59
N PRO A 776 -26.91 40.11 -18.63
CA PRO A 776 -26.27 39.96 -19.94
C PRO A 776 -26.00 41.32 -20.59
N SER A 777 -24.77 41.50 -21.07
CA SER A 777 -24.27 42.72 -21.71
C SER A 777 -25.11 43.10 -22.95
N GLY A 778 -25.94 44.14 -22.82
CA GLY A 778 -26.67 44.77 -23.93
C GLY A 778 -28.18 44.56 -23.95
N GLY A 779 -28.76 43.79 -23.02
CA GLY A 779 -30.21 43.54 -22.93
C GLY A 779 -30.83 43.97 -21.59
N SER A 780 -32.14 44.21 -21.59
CA SER A 780 -32.95 44.27 -20.35
C SER A 780 -34.00 43.17 -20.39
N GLN A 781 -33.66 42.01 -19.85
CA GLN A 781 -34.63 40.93 -19.64
C GLN A 781 -35.44 41.25 -18.39
N LEU A 782 -36.77 41.11 -18.46
CA LEU A 782 -37.62 41.13 -17.27
C LEU A 782 -37.50 39.76 -16.61
N ILE A 783 -36.89 39.71 -15.42
CA ILE A 783 -36.63 38.46 -14.71
C ILE A 783 -37.86 38.12 -13.88
N ASP A 784 -38.42 36.92 -14.07
CA ASP A 784 -39.66 36.53 -13.39
C ASP A 784 -39.39 35.85 -12.05
N VAL A 785 -39.73 36.53 -10.97
CA VAL A 785 -39.64 36.02 -9.59
C VAL A 785 -40.96 36.12 -8.83
N ARG A 786 -42.07 36.24 -9.58
CA ARG A 786 -43.43 36.18 -9.04
C ARG A 786 -43.66 34.84 -8.33
N TYR A 787 -44.59 34.82 -7.38
CA TYR A 787 -44.99 33.64 -6.62
C TYR A 787 -43.89 33.03 -5.73
N ASN A 788 -42.92 33.82 -5.25
CA ASN A 788 -42.01 33.42 -4.17
C ASN A 788 -42.34 34.15 -2.86
N CYS A 789 -41.92 33.54 -1.76
CA CYS A 789 -42.08 34.05 -0.40
C CYS A 789 -40.78 34.72 0.04
N TRP A 790 -40.87 35.98 0.43
CA TRP A 790 -39.70 36.84 0.66
C TRP A 790 -39.48 37.24 2.13
N GLY A 791 -40.28 36.74 3.06
CA GLY A 791 -40.23 37.14 4.47
C GLY A 791 -40.78 38.55 4.72
N ASN A 792 -40.45 39.14 5.89
CA ASN A 792 -41.06 40.39 6.34
C ASN A 792 -40.28 41.65 5.94
N ASN A 793 -38.96 41.54 5.77
CA ASN A 793 -38.07 42.69 5.58
C ASN A 793 -37.81 43.05 4.11
N PHE A 794 -38.35 42.26 3.18
CA PHE A 794 -38.06 42.35 1.76
C PHE A 794 -38.38 43.70 1.11
N ASN A 795 -37.34 44.29 0.49
CA ASN A 795 -37.38 45.47 -0.34
C ASN A 795 -36.81 45.15 -1.75
N PRO A 796 -37.66 45.00 -2.79
CA PRO A 796 -37.22 44.67 -4.16
C PRO A 796 -36.19 45.61 -4.81
N ALA A 797 -35.95 46.80 -4.27
CA ALA A 797 -34.94 47.73 -4.77
C ALA A 797 -33.55 47.55 -4.14
N GLU A 798 -33.50 46.82 -3.03
CA GLU A 798 -32.30 46.54 -2.23
C GLU A 798 -31.97 45.03 -2.31
N ASP A 799 -32.97 44.14 -2.27
CA ASP A 799 -32.76 42.69 -2.15
C ASP A 799 -32.70 41.92 -3.46
N LEU A 800 -33.05 42.57 -4.58
CA LEU A 800 -32.96 41.98 -5.92
C LEU A 800 -32.02 42.81 -6.79
N TYR A 801 -30.89 42.22 -7.18
CA TYR A 801 -29.87 42.89 -7.99
C TYR A 801 -29.63 42.16 -9.32
N PRO A 802 -29.63 42.88 -10.46
CA PRO A 802 -29.89 44.32 -10.65
C PRO A 802 -31.40 44.64 -10.72
N SER A 803 -31.76 45.92 -10.70
CA SER A 803 -33.16 46.32 -10.89
C SER A 803 -33.72 45.86 -12.24
N GLY A 804 -34.82 45.09 -12.22
CA GLY A 804 -35.46 44.57 -13.45
C GLY A 804 -36.52 43.48 -13.24
N TYR A 805 -36.78 43.10 -11.99
CA TYR A 805 -37.58 41.93 -11.62
C TYR A 805 -39.10 42.15 -11.66
N MET A 806 -39.82 41.12 -12.11
CA MET A 806 -41.27 40.98 -11.90
C MET A 806 -41.52 40.28 -10.56
N VAL A 807 -41.97 41.03 -9.57
CA VAL A 807 -42.14 40.53 -8.19
C VAL A 807 -43.60 40.20 -7.84
N ASN A 808 -44.57 40.88 -8.47
CA ASN A 808 -45.99 40.78 -8.08
C ASN A 808 -46.81 39.90 -9.05
N PRO A 809 -47.67 39.00 -8.55
CA PRO A 809 -47.94 38.72 -7.13
C PRO A 809 -46.82 37.92 -6.45
N THR A 810 -46.66 38.09 -5.14
CA THR A 810 -45.88 37.21 -4.25
C THR A 810 -46.73 36.00 -3.82
N TRP A 811 -46.14 35.03 -3.12
CA TRP A 811 -46.83 33.89 -2.52
C TRP A 811 -46.05 33.40 -1.30
N CYS A 812 -46.72 32.97 -0.23
CA CYS A 812 -46.10 32.23 0.87
C CYS A 812 -46.88 30.95 1.21
N PRO A 813 -46.26 29.96 1.89
CA PRO A 813 -46.95 28.77 2.37
C PRO A 813 -48.25 29.12 3.12
N GLY A 814 -49.35 28.45 2.74
CA GLY A 814 -50.69 28.69 3.26
C GLY A 814 -51.53 29.75 2.52
N GLU A 815 -50.98 30.47 1.52
CA GLU A 815 -51.75 31.45 0.73
C GLU A 815 -52.52 30.81 -0.46
N GLY A 816 -52.11 29.61 -0.89
CA GLY A 816 -52.76 28.82 -1.95
C GLY A 816 -52.31 29.17 -3.37
N GLY A 817 -52.09 28.15 -4.21
CA GLY A 817 -51.45 28.29 -5.51
C GLY A 817 -52.39 28.72 -6.65
N ASN A 818 -52.18 29.92 -7.21
CA ASN A 818 -52.70 30.23 -8.55
C ASN A 818 -51.68 29.82 -9.61
N LYS A 819 -51.92 28.69 -10.30
CA LYS A 819 -51.07 28.25 -11.41
C LYS A 819 -50.93 29.35 -12.47
N SER A 820 -49.71 29.51 -13.01
CA SER A 820 -49.43 30.44 -14.10
C SER A 820 -50.27 30.08 -15.33
N SER A 821 -50.93 31.06 -15.95
CA SER A 821 -51.65 30.87 -17.22
C SER A 821 -50.84 31.40 -18.42
N GLU A 822 -49.51 31.33 -18.33
CA GLU A 822 -48.60 31.88 -19.33
C GLU A 822 -48.40 30.84 -20.45
N VAL A 823 -48.78 31.20 -21.68
CA VAL A 823 -48.79 30.26 -22.81
C VAL A 823 -47.38 29.76 -23.13
N ALA A 824 -46.36 30.64 -23.04
CA ALA A 824 -44.97 30.26 -23.26
C ALA A 824 -44.46 29.21 -22.26
N LEU A 825 -44.82 29.33 -20.98
CA LEU A 825 -44.53 28.31 -19.96
C LEU A 825 -45.26 27.01 -20.29
N GLN A 826 -46.56 27.05 -20.58
CA GLN A 826 -47.30 25.82 -20.87
C GLN A 826 -46.72 25.09 -22.08
N THR A 827 -46.43 25.80 -23.18
CA THR A 827 -45.80 25.19 -24.37
C THR A 827 -44.40 24.64 -24.07
N PHE A 828 -43.64 25.24 -23.15
CA PHE A 828 -42.36 24.67 -22.70
C PHE A 828 -42.57 23.36 -21.90
N LEU A 829 -43.47 23.37 -20.91
CA LEU A 829 -43.83 22.18 -20.12
C LEU A 829 -44.41 21.05 -20.99
N ASP A 830 -45.21 21.39 -22.03
CA ASP A 830 -45.70 20.41 -23.01
C ASP A 830 -44.51 19.76 -23.76
N GLY A 831 -43.42 20.50 -24.00
CA GLY A 831 -42.19 20.00 -24.62
C GLY A 831 -41.36 19.10 -23.69
N GLU A 832 -41.26 19.44 -22.40
CA GLU A 832 -40.68 18.58 -21.37
C GLU A 832 -41.49 17.28 -21.22
N GLU A 833 -42.82 17.35 -21.16
CA GLU A 833 -43.70 16.17 -21.11
C GLU A 833 -43.50 15.26 -22.34
N HIS A 834 -43.34 15.83 -23.54
CA HIS A 834 -42.99 15.05 -24.73
C HIS A 834 -41.58 14.41 -24.62
N PHE A 835 -40.59 15.09 -24.02
CA PHE A 835 -39.25 14.54 -23.86
C PHE A 835 -39.24 13.38 -22.82
N GLU A 836 -39.86 13.58 -21.65
CA GLU A 836 -40.03 12.55 -20.61
C GLU A 836 -40.75 11.28 -21.13
N ASN A 837 -41.73 11.45 -22.02
CA ASN A 837 -42.47 10.33 -22.63
C ASN A 837 -41.76 9.70 -23.87
N GLU A 838 -40.51 10.06 -24.15
CA GLU A 838 -39.73 9.62 -25.32
C GLU A 838 -40.31 10.03 -26.69
N GLU A 839 -41.19 11.04 -26.73
CA GLU A 839 -41.83 11.59 -27.93
C GLU A 839 -40.93 12.65 -28.61
N TYR A 840 -39.65 12.31 -28.80
CA TYR A 840 -38.56 13.26 -29.10
C TYR A 840 -38.79 14.21 -30.30
N ALA A 841 -39.51 13.75 -31.35
CA ALA A 841 -39.81 14.57 -32.52
C ALA A 841 -40.87 15.66 -32.23
N ASP A 842 -41.85 15.35 -31.38
CA ASP A 842 -42.87 16.29 -30.93
C ASP A 842 -42.27 17.24 -29.86
N ALA A 843 -41.38 16.74 -28.99
CA ALA A 843 -40.57 17.57 -28.08
C ALA A 843 -39.73 18.61 -28.86
N LYS A 844 -38.96 18.18 -29.87
CA LYS A 844 -38.12 19.05 -30.71
C LYS A 844 -38.95 20.15 -31.39
N THR A 845 -40.04 19.77 -32.04
CA THR A 845 -40.98 20.70 -32.69
C THR A 845 -41.56 21.70 -31.67
N THR A 846 -41.85 21.25 -30.46
CA THR A 846 -42.45 22.07 -29.40
C THR A 846 -41.43 23.07 -28.85
N PHE A 847 -40.21 22.66 -28.51
CA PHE A 847 -39.14 23.55 -28.08
C PHE A 847 -38.75 24.58 -29.16
N GLU A 848 -38.62 24.18 -30.42
CA GLU A 848 -38.41 25.11 -31.54
C GLU A 848 -39.54 26.17 -31.60
N SER A 849 -40.80 25.77 -31.36
CA SER A 849 -41.93 26.71 -31.34
C SER A 849 -41.88 27.70 -30.16
N VAL A 850 -41.32 27.31 -29.00
CA VAL A 850 -41.10 28.23 -27.87
C VAL A 850 -40.10 29.32 -28.25
N VAL A 851 -38.99 28.92 -28.88
CA VAL A 851 -37.95 29.84 -29.37
C VAL A 851 -38.49 30.80 -30.42
N GLU A 852 -39.29 30.30 -31.38
CA GLU A 852 -39.79 31.13 -32.47
C GLU A 852 -40.94 32.07 -32.07
N LEU A 853 -41.87 31.61 -31.24
CA LEU A 853 -43.07 32.37 -30.86
C LEU A 853 -42.84 33.27 -29.63
N TYR A 854 -41.93 32.89 -28.73
CA TYR A 854 -41.70 33.56 -27.45
C TYR A 854 -40.21 33.92 -27.16
N PRO A 855 -39.41 34.42 -28.13
CA PRO A 855 -37.96 34.60 -28.00
C PRO A 855 -37.49 35.58 -26.91
N LYS A 856 -38.41 36.30 -26.26
CA LYS A 856 -38.12 37.26 -25.18
C LYS A 856 -38.42 36.72 -23.78
N THR A 857 -38.74 35.43 -23.68
CA THR A 857 -39.04 34.75 -22.42
C THR A 857 -37.85 33.88 -22.01
N GLN A 858 -37.68 33.65 -20.71
CA GLN A 858 -36.65 32.73 -20.21
C GLN A 858 -36.84 31.29 -20.72
N TYR A 859 -38.08 30.90 -21.04
CA TYR A 859 -38.43 29.61 -21.63
C TYR A 859 -37.82 29.39 -23.03
N ALA A 860 -37.55 30.45 -23.80
CA ALA A 860 -36.84 30.33 -25.07
C ALA A 860 -35.36 29.98 -24.87
N SER A 861 -34.73 30.49 -23.81
CA SER A 861 -33.35 30.14 -23.45
C SER A 861 -33.26 28.71 -22.91
N ALA A 862 -34.22 28.27 -22.09
CA ALA A 862 -34.31 26.87 -21.64
C ALA A 862 -34.56 25.92 -22.82
N ALA A 863 -35.55 26.22 -23.68
CA ALA A 863 -35.84 25.43 -24.88
C ALA A 863 -34.62 25.24 -25.80
N MET A 864 -33.76 26.27 -25.92
CA MET A 864 -32.51 26.13 -26.67
C MET A 864 -31.54 25.15 -26.03
N LYS A 865 -31.46 25.06 -24.70
CA LYS A 865 -30.59 24.12 -23.98
C LYS A 865 -31.18 22.71 -23.96
N GLU A 866 -32.49 22.57 -23.80
CA GLU A 866 -33.20 21.30 -23.94
C GLU A 866 -33.06 20.71 -25.35
N LEU A 867 -33.11 21.54 -26.40
CA LEU A 867 -32.81 21.10 -27.77
C LEU A 867 -31.39 20.51 -27.92
N PHE A 868 -30.42 20.94 -27.11
CA PHE A 868 -29.07 20.37 -27.11
C PHE A 868 -29.03 18.99 -26.43
N ALA A 869 -29.67 18.83 -25.27
CA ALA A 869 -29.78 17.53 -24.60
C ALA A 869 -30.58 16.51 -25.45
N LEU A 870 -31.69 16.95 -26.03
CA LEU A 870 -32.60 16.17 -26.85
C LEU A 870 -31.94 15.60 -28.12
N GLU A 871 -30.99 16.32 -28.73
CA GLU A 871 -30.39 15.90 -30.01
C GLU A 871 -29.76 14.50 -29.91
N HIS A 872 -29.15 14.17 -28.77
CA HIS A 872 -28.55 12.86 -28.49
C HIS A 872 -29.57 11.71 -28.57
N PHE A 873 -30.83 11.98 -28.23
CA PHE A 873 -31.93 10.99 -28.28
C PHE A 873 -32.64 10.94 -29.65
N THR A 874 -32.22 11.76 -30.61
CA THR A 874 -32.80 11.83 -31.97
C THR A 874 -31.86 11.22 -33.02
N ASP A 875 -31.52 11.96 -34.08
CA ASP A 875 -30.59 11.53 -35.12
C ASP A 875 -29.11 11.81 -34.75
N ASN A 876 -28.86 12.44 -33.58
CA ASN A 876 -27.55 12.89 -33.10
C ASN A 876 -26.87 13.88 -34.10
N ASP A 877 -27.66 14.71 -34.79
CA ASP A 877 -27.20 15.64 -35.83
C ASP A 877 -26.92 17.04 -35.26
N TYR A 878 -25.89 17.09 -34.42
CA TYR A 878 -25.35 18.35 -33.90
C TYR A 878 -24.91 19.33 -34.99
N SER A 879 -24.67 18.90 -36.24
CA SER A 879 -24.39 19.80 -37.36
C SER A 879 -25.63 20.56 -37.79
N THR A 880 -26.79 19.89 -37.88
CA THR A 880 -28.06 20.55 -38.19
C THR A 880 -28.54 21.42 -37.02
N LEU A 881 -28.40 20.96 -35.78
CA LEU A 881 -28.71 21.77 -34.60
C LEU A 881 -27.84 23.03 -34.50
N LYS A 882 -26.52 22.90 -34.76
CA LYS A 882 -25.62 24.05 -34.85
C LYS A 882 -26.06 25.05 -35.92
N LEU A 883 -26.45 24.57 -37.10
CA LEU A 883 -26.96 25.44 -38.17
C LEU A 883 -28.25 26.17 -37.76
N TYR A 884 -29.14 25.53 -37.00
CA TYR A 884 -30.33 26.17 -36.43
C TYR A 884 -29.95 27.32 -35.50
N TYR A 885 -29.03 27.10 -34.55
CA TYR A 885 -28.52 28.14 -33.64
C TYR A 885 -27.85 29.33 -34.38
N GLU A 886 -27.14 29.05 -35.48
CA GLU A 886 -26.45 30.06 -36.29
C GLU A 886 -27.38 30.85 -37.23
N THR A 887 -28.56 30.31 -37.59
CA THR A 887 -29.37 30.87 -38.70
C THR A 887 -30.85 31.16 -38.40
N ASN A 888 -31.41 30.76 -37.26
CA ASN A 888 -32.80 31.03 -36.94
C ASN A 888 -33.06 32.55 -36.74
N ASP A 889 -34.01 33.11 -37.52
CA ASP A 889 -34.33 34.55 -37.50
C ASP A 889 -34.72 35.07 -36.10
N SER A 890 -35.39 34.27 -35.27
CA SER A 890 -35.83 34.67 -33.92
C SER A 890 -34.67 34.68 -32.92
N ILE A 891 -33.75 33.71 -33.01
CA ILE A 891 -32.51 33.69 -32.21
C ILE A 891 -31.64 34.90 -32.57
N GLN A 892 -31.39 35.11 -33.86
CA GLN A 892 -30.50 36.17 -34.37
C GLN A 892 -31.09 37.59 -34.21
N ALA A 893 -32.39 37.70 -33.93
CA ALA A 893 -33.06 38.97 -33.61
C ALA A 893 -32.99 39.36 -32.12
N ASP A 894 -32.60 38.45 -31.21
CA ASP A 894 -32.45 38.72 -29.78
C ASP A 894 -31.00 38.55 -29.31
N THR A 895 -30.49 39.58 -28.61
CA THR A 895 -29.08 39.62 -28.19
C THR A 895 -28.75 38.59 -27.10
N THR A 896 -29.71 38.23 -26.23
CA THR A 896 -29.48 37.20 -25.21
C THR A 896 -29.47 35.82 -25.86
N LEU A 897 -30.44 35.52 -26.73
CA LEU A 897 -30.48 34.24 -27.44
C LEU A 897 -29.28 34.06 -28.36
N THR A 898 -28.84 35.10 -29.08
CA THR A 898 -27.64 35.03 -29.94
C THR A 898 -26.37 34.65 -29.16
N LYS A 899 -26.21 35.12 -27.91
CA LYS A 899 -25.04 34.76 -27.09
C LYS A 899 -25.10 33.31 -26.61
N LEU A 900 -26.27 32.88 -26.15
CA LEU A 900 -26.49 31.48 -25.79
C LEU A 900 -26.31 30.55 -27.01
N SER A 901 -26.75 30.96 -28.20
CA SER A 901 -26.62 30.18 -29.42
C SER A 901 -25.16 30.03 -29.86
N VAL A 902 -24.33 31.06 -29.67
CA VAL A 902 -22.87 31.00 -29.89
C VAL A 902 -22.20 30.00 -28.93
N PHE A 903 -22.61 29.95 -27.66
CA PHE A 903 -22.11 28.97 -26.69
C PHE A 903 -22.58 27.53 -27.01
N LEU A 904 -23.87 27.32 -27.27
CA LEU A 904 -24.44 26.01 -27.60
C LEU A 904 -23.90 25.47 -28.94
N ALA A 905 -23.73 26.33 -29.94
CA ALA A 905 -23.05 25.98 -31.19
C ALA A 905 -21.61 25.49 -30.94
N ASN A 906 -20.92 26.00 -29.92
CA ASN A 906 -19.60 25.49 -29.54
C ASN A 906 -19.67 24.15 -28.78
N LYS A 907 -20.71 23.92 -27.97
CA LYS A 907 -20.97 22.58 -27.40
C LYS A 907 -21.25 21.56 -28.51
N CYS A 908 -21.97 21.93 -29.58
CA CYS A 908 -22.13 21.08 -30.77
C CYS A 908 -20.78 20.75 -31.43
N GLU A 909 -19.82 21.68 -31.50
CA GLU A 909 -18.46 21.39 -32.01
C GLU A 909 -17.69 20.42 -31.10
N ILE A 910 -17.94 20.41 -29.79
CA ILE A 910 -17.36 19.44 -28.84
C ILE A 910 -17.96 18.04 -29.08
N GLU A 911 -19.28 17.91 -29.16
CA GLU A 911 -19.96 16.63 -29.43
C GLU A 911 -19.61 16.06 -30.82
N MET A 912 -19.36 16.92 -31.81
CA MET A 912 -18.86 16.53 -33.13
C MET A 912 -17.34 16.27 -33.17
N GLU A 913 -16.65 16.32 -32.03
CA GLU A 913 -15.19 16.14 -31.90
C GLU A 913 -14.35 17.12 -32.75
N ASN A 914 -14.90 18.30 -33.09
CA ASN A 914 -14.24 19.36 -33.85
C ASN A 914 -13.33 20.21 -32.96
N TRP A 915 -12.41 19.54 -32.25
CA TRP A 915 -11.61 20.08 -31.15
C TRP A 915 -10.91 21.41 -31.44
N GLN A 916 -10.36 21.60 -32.65
CA GLN A 916 -9.66 22.84 -33.00
C GLN A 916 -10.62 24.04 -33.01
N THR A 917 -11.82 23.88 -33.58
CA THR A 917 -12.86 24.92 -33.60
C THR A 917 -13.33 25.24 -32.18
N ALA A 918 -13.57 24.21 -31.37
CA ALA A 918 -13.99 24.35 -29.98
C ALA A 918 -12.95 25.08 -29.11
N ILE A 919 -11.67 24.77 -29.30
CA ILE A 919 -10.53 25.45 -28.66
C ILE A 919 -10.41 26.90 -29.13
N ASP A 920 -10.42 27.14 -30.45
CA ASP A 920 -10.25 28.48 -31.02
C ASP A 920 -11.34 29.44 -30.52
N HIS A 921 -12.58 28.95 -30.36
CA HIS A 921 -13.70 29.70 -29.78
C HIS A 921 -13.41 30.19 -28.35
N PHE A 922 -13.01 29.30 -27.44
CA PHE A 922 -12.71 29.70 -26.06
C PHE A 922 -11.48 30.62 -26.00
N GLU A 923 -10.46 30.39 -26.83
CA GLU A 923 -9.29 31.27 -26.93
C GLU A 923 -9.64 32.66 -27.47
N ASP A 924 -10.60 32.78 -28.41
CA ASP A 924 -11.13 34.05 -28.89
C ASP A 924 -11.89 34.82 -27.80
N ILE A 925 -12.68 34.13 -26.96
CA ILE A 925 -13.32 34.73 -25.77
C ILE A 925 -12.26 35.20 -24.77
N ILE A 926 -11.18 34.43 -24.55
CA ILE A 926 -10.12 34.81 -23.60
C ILE A 926 -9.30 36.02 -24.10
N ASP A 927 -9.07 36.15 -25.42
CA ASP A 927 -8.35 37.29 -26.00
C ASP A 927 -9.21 38.58 -26.08
N ASN A 928 -10.54 38.46 -26.23
CA ASN A 928 -11.46 39.60 -26.24
C ASN A 928 -12.75 39.32 -25.42
N PRO A 929 -12.65 39.23 -24.09
CA PRO A 929 -13.80 38.93 -23.24
C PRO A 929 -14.70 40.16 -23.09
N GLU A 930 -16.02 39.96 -23.08
CA GLU A 930 -16.97 41.05 -22.81
C GLU A 930 -16.99 41.43 -21.32
N SER A 931 -16.82 40.44 -20.43
CA SER A 931 -16.77 40.60 -18.98
C SER A 931 -15.62 39.81 -18.34
N THR A 932 -15.38 40.02 -17.04
CA THR A 932 -14.43 39.19 -16.27
C THR A 932 -14.96 37.76 -16.10
N GLU A 933 -16.28 37.60 -16.09
CA GLU A 933 -16.97 36.31 -15.95
C GLU A 933 -16.75 35.44 -17.21
N ASP A 934 -16.98 35.98 -18.41
CA ASP A 934 -16.75 35.27 -19.68
C ASP A 934 -15.31 34.75 -19.80
N SER A 935 -14.33 35.58 -19.39
CA SER A 935 -12.91 35.22 -19.41
C SER A 935 -12.60 34.06 -18.44
N ILE A 936 -13.20 34.07 -17.25
CA ILE A 936 -13.03 33.02 -16.25
C ILE A 936 -13.67 31.70 -16.71
N PHE A 937 -14.91 31.76 -17.23
CA PHE A 937 -15.61 30.57 -17.72
C PHE A 937 -14.91 29.98 -18.94
N ALA A 938 -14.52 30.79 -19.93
CA ALA A 938 -13.80 30.29 -21.10
C ALA A 938 -12.45 29.63 -20.73
N ILE A 939 -11.75 30.08 -19.68
CA ILE A 939 -10.55 29.37 -19.17
C ILE A 939 -10.90 28.02 -18.55
N ILE A 940 -12.03 27.92 -17.84
CA ILE A 940 -12.51 26.68 -17.21
C ILE A 940 -12.99 25.70 -18.28
N ASP A 941 -13.84 26.13 -19.21
CA ASP A 941 -14.35 25.28 -20.29
C ASP A 941 -13.22 24.83 -21.23
N LEU A 942 -12.29 25.71 -21.62
CA LEU A 942 -11.10 25.31 -22.39
C LEU A 942 -10.28 24.24 -21.67
N GLY A 943 -10.13 24.37 -20.35
CA GLY A 943 -9.49 23.34 -19.52
C GLY A 943 -10.27 22.02 -19.53
N ASN A 944 -11.59 22.06 -19.46
CA ASN A 944 -12.46 20.88 -19.52
C ASN A 944 -12.42 20.21 -20.90
N THR A 945 -12.45 20.97 -21.99
CA THR A 945 -12.29 20.45 -23.36
C THR A 945 -10.97 19.70 -23.52
N TYR A 946 -9.86 20.20 -22.95
CA TYR A 946 -8.60 19.46 -22.95
C TYR A 946 -8.60 18.18 -22.11
N LEU A 947 -9.44 18.08 -21.07
CA LEU A 947 -9.62 16.84 -20.30
C LEU A 947 -10.46 15.83 -21.09
N LEU A 948 -11.57 16.25 -21.69
CA LEU A 948 -12.41 15.42 -22.55
C LEU A 948 -11.64 14.85 -23.76
N MET A 949 -10.71 15.63 -24.33
CA MET A 949 -9.78 15.15 -25.37
C MET A 949 -8.76 14.11 -24.84
N GLY A 950 -8.44 14.17 -23.54
CA GLY A 950 -7.19 13.68 -22.96
C GLY A 950 -7.20 12.22 -22.50
N ASP A 951 -8.37 11.63 -22.29
CA ASP A 951 -8.51 10.26 -21.77
C ASP A 951 -8.51 9.17 -22.86
N SER A 952 -8.18 9.53 -24.12
CA SER A 952 -7.97 8.59 -25.23
C SER A 952 -6.53 8.60 -25.75
N THR A 953 -5.94 7.40 -25.91
CA THR A 953 -4.50 7.22 -26.16
C THR A 953 -3.99 7.66 -27.54
N GLU A 954 -4.85 8.12 -28.46
CA GLU A 954 -4.48 8.42 -29.86
C GLU A 954 -4.64 9.89 -30.31
N ARG A 955 -5.18 10.81 -29.50
CA ARG A 955 -5.67 12.13 -30.01
C ARG A 955 -4.87 13.39 -29.65
N GLY A 956 -3.68 13.26 -29.07
CA GLY A 956 -2.86 14.37 -28.54
C GLY A 956 -2.21 15.38 -29.53
N THR A 957 -2.74 15.57 -30.75
CA THR A 957 -2.13 16.44 -31.79
C THR A 957 -2.71 17.85 -31.88
N VAL A 958 -3.99 18.06 -31.58
CA VAL A 958 -4.64 19.38 -31.61
C VAL A 958 -4.28 20.17 -30.37
N ARG A 959 -3.77 21.40 -30.54
CA ARG A 959 -3.40 22.31 -29.45
C ARG A 959 -3.64 23.76 -29.86
N GLY A 960 -4.33 24.52 -29.01
CA GLY A 960 -4.57 25.95 -29.20
C GLY A 960 -3.33 26.83 -28.98
N ARG A 961 -3.51 28.14 -29.17
CA ARG A 961 -2.46 29.15 -28.99
C ARG A 961 -2.12 29.41 -27.51
N MET A 962 -3.02 29.06 -26.59
CA MET A 962 -2.94 29.34 -25.15
C MET A 962 -2.55 28.11 -24.31
N LEU A 963 -1.45 27.46 -24.67
CA LEU A 963 -0.92 26.23 -24.05
C LEU A 963 -0.81 26.25 -22.51
N GLN A 964 -0.81 27.43 -21.86
CA GLN A 964 -0.85 27.57 -20.40
C GLN A 964 -2.20 27.20 -19.73
N TYR A 965 -3.26 26.97 -20.52
CA TYR A 965 -4.57 26.56 -20.00
C TYR A 965 -4.81 25.04 -20.08
N ILE A 966 -3.96 24.30 -20.82
CA ILE A 966 -3.95 22.82 -20.81
C ILE A 966 -3.70 22.33 -19.37
N PRO A 967 -4.63 21.56 -18.76
CA PRO A 967 -4.43 20.99 -17.43
C PRO A 967 -3.25 20.02 -17.37
N LYS A 968 -2.64 19.89 -16.19
CA LYS A 968 -1.63 18.86 -15.92
C LYS A 968 -2.22 17.56 -15.35
N SER A 969 -3.39 17.64 -14.74
CA SER A 969 -4.20 16.56 -14.18
C SER A 969 -5.59 17.11 -13.79
N ARG A 970 -6.56 16.25 -13.51
CA ARG A 970 -7.94 16.65 -13.14
C ARG A 970 -7.97 17.39 -11.79
N GLU A 971 -7.15 16.99 -10.82
CA GLU A 971 -7.03 17.66 -9.51
C GLU A 971 -6.45 19.09 -9.66
N LYS A 972 -5.43 19.25 -10.52
CA LYS A 972 -4.85 20.58 -10.82
C LYS A 972 -5.80 21.46 -11.62
N PHE A 973 -6.70 20.87 -12.40
CA PHE A 973 -7.83 21.58 -13.00
C PHE A 973 -8.84 22.03 -11.93
N ALA A 974 -9.31 21.13 -11.07
CA ALA A 974 -10.25 21.43 -9.99
C ALA A 974 -9.75 22.57 -9.08
N ALA A 975 -8.50 22.48 -8.59
CA ALA A 975 -7.91 23.52 -7.74
C ALA A 975 -7.83 24.88 -8.46
N ARG A 976 -7.46 24.89 -9.75
CA ARG A 976 -7.40 26.12 -10.56
C ARG A 976 -8.79 26.70 -10.82
N ARG A 977 -9.77 25.86 -11.15
CA ARG A 977 -11.17 26.21 -11.38
C ARG A 977 -11.78 26.86 -10.14
N ASN A 978 -11.66 26.21 -8.99
CA ASN A 978 -12.18 26.74 -7.72
C ASN A 978 -11.53 28.09 -7.38
N TYR A 979 -10.22 28.25 -7.63
CA TYR A 979 -9.55 29.54 -7.51
C TYR A 979 -10.12 30.60 -8.48
N LEU A 980 -10.31 30.27 -9.76
CA LEU A 980 -10.85 31.21 -10.75
C LEU A 980 -12.27 31.68 -10.39
N LEU A 981 -13.13 30.76 -9.94
CA LEU A 981 -14.49 31.10 -9.49
C LEU A 981 -14.51 31.93 -8.20
N SER A 982 -13.48 31.82 -7.36
CA SER A 982 -13.30 32.72 -6.19
C SER A 982 -12.94 34.17 -6.56
N LEU A 983 -12.76 34.48 -7.86
CA LEU A 983 -12.53 35.84 -8.37
C LEU A 983 -13.82 36.54 -8.85
N LEU A 984 -14.94 35.80 -8.95
CA LEU A 984 -16.27 36.34 -9.25
C LEU A 984 -16.85 37.04 -8.00
N PRO A 985 -17.82 37.98 -8.14
CA PRO A 985 -18.06 39.01 -7.13
C PRO A 985 -18.48 38.49 -5.74
N VAL A 986 -17.95 39.16 -4.70
CA VAL A 986 -18.10 38.82 -3.27
C VAL A 986 -18.67 40.02 -2.50
N THR A 987 -19.44 39.72 -1.47
CA THR A 987 -20.41 40.52 -0.70
C THR A 987 -19.89 41.16 0.60
N LYS A 988 -20.77 41.98 1.19
CA LYS A 988 -20.91 42.45 2.59
C LYS A 988 -19.63 42.59 3.39
N ASP A 989 -19.09 41.48 3.87
CA ASP A 989 -18.12 41.53 4.97
C ASP A 989 -17.10 40.39 4.98
N ARG A 990 -16.26 40.27 3.92
CA ARG A 990 -14.87 39.84 4.17
C ARG A 990 -13.80 40.18 3.13
N LYS A 991 -12.58 40.19 3.68
CA LYS A 991 -11.31 40.08 2.96
C LYS A 991 -11.37 38.90 1.98
N LYS A 992 -10.59 39.01 0.89
CA LYS A 992 -10.25 37.92 -0.03
C LYS A 992 -10.09 36.56 0.69
N PRO A 993 -10.48 35.44 0.06
CA PRO A 993 -10.18 34.10 0.56
C PRO A 993 -8.70 33.97 0.94
N GLY A 994 -8.41 33.08 1.89
CA GLY A 994 -7.08 32.79 2.45
C GLY A 994 -6.00 32.97 1.39
N ASN A 995 -5.29 34.08 1.52
CA ASN A 995 -4.67 34.74 0.37
C ASN A 995 -3.58 33.79 -0.15
N MET A 996 -3.43 33.55 -1.46
CA MET A 996 -2.26 32.77 -1.99
C MET A 996 -0.90 33.38 -1.54
N PHE A 997 -0.95 34.64 -1.12
CA PHE A 997 0.11 35.44 -0.53
C PHE A 997 0.50 35.02 0.91
N GLU A 998 -0.35 34.26 1.61
CA GLU A 998 -0.10 33.63 2.92
C GLU A 998 0.68 32.32 2.74
N THR A 999 0.30 31.48 1.76
CA THR A 999 1.03 30.26 1.37
C THR A 999 2.31 30.51 0.56
N LEU A 1000 2.41 31.66 -0.14
CA LEU A 1000 3.62 32.10 -0.85
C LEU A 1000 4.83 32.08 0.08
N GLN A 1001 5.92 31.41 -0.29
CA GLN A 1001 7.15 31.40 0.50
C GLN A 1001 7.92 32.71 0.32
N ALA A 1002 8.78 33.04 1.28
CA ALA A 1002 9.59 34.24 1.20
C ALA A 1002 10.63 34.12 0.08
N GLY A 1003 10.67 35.10 -0.82
CA GLY A 1003 11.52 35.09 -2.00
C GLY A 1003 10.84 34.66 -3.30
N GLU A 1004 9.61 34.14 -3.24
CA GLU A 1004 8.86 33.73 -4.43
C GLU A 1004 8.13 34.92 -5.12
N LEU A 1005 7.96 34.77 -6.44
CA LEU A 1005 7.13 35.62 -7.29
C LEU A 1005 5.79 34.95 -7.57
N LEU A 1006 4.71 35.70 -7.40
CA LEU A 1006 3.45 35.36 -8.04
C LEU A 1006 3.49 35.71 -9.51
N GLN A 1007 2.74 34.94 -10.30
CA GLN A 1007 2.48 35.24 -11.70
C GLN A 1007 1.91 36.66 -11.82
N ASN A 1008 2.49 37.47 -12.72
CA ASN A 1008 2.06 38.84 -12.94
C ASN A 1008 0.59 38.87 -13.39
N ALA A 1009 -0.16 39.87 -12.91
CA ALA A 1009 -1.59 40.00 -13.18
C ALA A 1009 -1.91 41.38 -13.78
N PRO A 1010 -2.57 41.46 -14.95
CA PRO A 1010 -2.90 40.33 -15.86
C PRO A 1010 -1.65 39.76 -16.56
N ASN A 1011 -1.77 38.55 -17.10
CA ASN A 1011 -0.80 37.91 -18.00
C ASN A 1011 -1.52 36.96 -18.97
N PRO A 1012 -1.55 37.23 -20.30
CA PRO A 1012 -0.88 38.32 -21.00
C PRO A 1012 -1.39 39.73 -20.60
N PHE A 1013 -0.67 40.78 -20.99
CA PHE A 1013 -1.05 42.17 -20.69
C PHE A 1013 -0.68 43.12 -21.84
N ALA A 1014 -1.47 44.18 -22.02
CA ALA A 1014 -1.30 45.11 -23.15
C ALA A 1014 -0.26 46.22 -22.93
N SER A 1015 0.03 46.60 -21.68
CA SER A 1015 0.94 47.74 -21.39
C SER A 1015 1.45 47.79 -19.96
N THR A 1016 0.56 47.50 -19.01
CA THR A 1016 0.86 47.46 -17.57
C THR A 1016 0.41 46.16 -16.94
N THR A 1017 1.22 45.62 -16.03
CA THR A 1017 0.90 44.44 -15.21
C THR A 1017 1.43 44.64 -13.78
N THR A 1018 0.91 43.88 -12.83
CA THR A 1018 1.37 43.91 -11.43
C THR A 1018 2.12 42.63 -11.10
N VAL A 1019 3.36 42.76 -10.63
CA VAL A 1019 4.17 41.69 -10.04
C VAL A 1019 4.06 41.73 -8.52
N VAL A 1020 3.89 40.58 -7.86
CA VAL A 1020 3.75 40.48 -6.40
C VAL A 1020 4.73 39.45 -5.83
N TYR A 1021 5.27 39.75 -4.65
CA TYR A 1021 6.31 38.96 -3.98
C TYR A 1021 6.27 39.16 -2.46
N LYS A 1022 6.91 38.25 -1.70
CA LYS A 1022 6.97 38.26 -0.23
C LYS A 1022 8.41 38.31 0.27
N LEU A 1023 8.66 39.09 1.33
CA LEU A 1023 9.95 39.16 2.01
C LEU A 1023 9.83 38.62 3.45
N THR A 1024 10.80 37.84 3.92
CA THR A 1024 10.95 37.44 5.34
C THR A 1024 11.27 38.64 6.22
N GLU A 1025 12.17 39.51 5.75
CA GLU A 1025 12.70 40.66 6.48
C GLU A 1025 12.83 41.90 5.59
N GLN A 1026 13.22 43.04 6.15
CA GLN A 1026 13.39 44.27 5.39
C GLN A 1026 14.60 44.18 4.44
N GLY A 1027 14.39 44.26 3.14
CA GLY A 1027 15.41 44.01 2.13
C GLY A 1027 15.45 45.03 0.97
N ALA A 1028 16.54 45.06 0.23
CA ALA A 1028 16.66 45.77 -1.04
C ALA A 1028 16.22 44.85 -2.19
N VAL A 1029 15.34 45.33 -3.06
CA VAL A 1029 14.70 44.52 -4.11
C VAL A 1029 14.98 45.09 -5.49
N VAL A 1030 15.35 44.24 -6.43
CA VAL A 1030 15.52 44.60 -7.85
C VAL A 1030 14.74 43.64 -8.72
N LEU A 1031 13.76 44.16 -9.47
CA LEU A 1031 13.08 43.40 -10.52
C LEU A 1031 13.78 43.68 -11.85
N ARG A 1032 14.24 42.63 -12.53
CA ARG A 1032 14.80 42.71 -13.89
C ARG A 1032 13.89 41.99 -14.85
N VAL A 1033 13.71 42.54 -16.05
CA VAL A 1033 12.94 41.94 -17.13
C VAL A 1033 13.86 41.72 -18.31
N PHE A 1034 13.85 40.51 -18.85
CA PHE A 1034 14.66 40.05 -19.97
C PHE A 1034 13.76 39.67 -21.15
N ASP A 1035 14.23 39.90 -22.37
CA ASP A 1035 13.60 39.30 -23.55
C ASP A 1035 13.98 37.82 -23.71
N HIS A 1036 13.40 37.16 -24.71
CA HIS A 1036 13.68 35.77 -25.07
C HIS A 1036 15.13 35.46 -25.48
N LEU A 1037 15.99 36.47 -25.67
CA LEU A 1037 17.43 36.32 -25.91
C LEU A 1037 18.27 36.55 -24.65
N GLY A 1038 17.62 36.66 -23.48
CA GLY A 1038 18.27 36.93 -22.19
C GLY A 1038 18.77 38.37 -22.04
N ARG A 1039 18.36 39.31 -22.90
CA ARG A 1039 18.80 40.71 -22.82
C ARG A 1039 17.91 41.47 -21.86
N GLU A 1040 18.50 42.16 -20.89
CA GLU A 1040 17.76 42.99 -19.93
C GLU A 1040 17.10 44.18 -20.65
N VAL A 1041 15.75 44.22 -20.68
CA VAL A 1041 14.93 45.27 -21.31
C VAL A 1041 14.32 46.24 -20.30
N LYS A 1042 14.23 45.86 -19.02
CA LYS A 1042 13.73 46.72 -17.94
C LYS A 1042 14.40 46.36 -16.62
N CYS A 1043 14.65 47.36 -15.78
CA CYS A 1043 15.06 47.17 -14.38
C CYS A 1043 14.29 48.15 -13.47
N ILE A 1044 13.76 47.66 -12.36
CA ILE A 1044 13.09 48.44 -11.32
C ILE A 1044 13.80 48.19 -9.99
N ASN A 1045 14.47 49.22 -9.46
CA ASN A 1045 15.22 49.17 -8.21
C ASN A 1045 14.40 49.77 -7.05
N LYS A 1046 14.06 48.96 -6.04
CA LYS A 1046 13.40 49.36 -4.80
C LYS A 1046 14.40 49.27 -3.64
N LYS A 1047 14.95 50.42 -3.22
CA LYS A 1047 16.11 50.51 -2.32
C LYS A 1047 15.90 49.92 -0.91
N SER A 1048 14.67 49.84 -0.44
CA SER A 1048 14.28 49.20 0.82
C SER A 1048 12.78 48.91 0.75
N GLN A 1049 12.39 47.68 1.06
CA GLN A 1049 11.01 47.20 1.10
C GLN A 1049 10.82 46.44 2.41
N ASN A 1050 9.64 46.57 3.03
CA ASN A 1050 9.37 46.01 4.35
C ASN A 1050 9.13 44.50 4.25
N ALA A 1051 9.33 43.79 5.36
CA ALA A 1051 8.90 42.39 5.52
C ALA A 1051 7.42 42.21 5.19
N GLY A 1052 7.04 41.03 4.74
CA GLY A 1052 5.70 40.71 4.27
C GLY A 1052 5.51 40.99 2.77
N LEU A 1053 4.27 41.25 2.37
CA LEU A 1053 3.87 41.27 0.98
C LEU A 1053 4.07 42.63 0.30
N ASN A 1054 4.67 42.62 -0.88
CA ASN A 1054 5.01 43.82 -1.64
C ASN A 1054 4.63 43.69 -3.13
N LYS A 1055 4.32 44.80 -3.80
CA LYS A 1055 3.87 44.85 -5.20
C LYS A 1055 4.74 45.78 -6.06
N ILE A 1056 4.91 45.45 -7.33
CA ILE A 1056 5.57 46.28 -8.35
C ILE A 1056 4.66 46.39 -9.56
N GLU A 1057 4.16 47.61 -9.82
CA GLU A 1057 3.57 47.95 -11.11
C GLU A 1057 4.68 48.01 -12.17
N LEU A 1058 4.50 47.25 -13.24
CA LEU A 1058 5.42 47.15 -14.35
C LEU A 1058 4.77 47.69 -15.62
N ASN A 1059 5.27 48.83 -16.12
CA ASN A 1059 4.87 49.40 -17.40
C ASN A 1059 5.91 49.06 -18.48
N MET A 1060 5.47 48.40 -19.55
CA MET A 1060 6.28 47.97 -20.69
C MET A 1060 5.85 48.60 -22.02
N ASN A 1061 5.15 49.75 -21.98
CA ASN A 1061 4.81 50.53 -23.17
C ASN A 1061 6.03 50.76 -24.07
N GLY A 1062 5.87 50.45 -25.36
CA GLY A 1062 6.90 50.65 -26.39
C GLY A 1062 7.94 49.53 -26.50
N LEU A 1063 7.82 48.44 -25.74
CA LEU A 1063 8.51 47.19 -26.03
C LEU A 1063 7.67 46.36 -27.03
N PRO A 1064 8.29 45.54 -27.90
CA PRO A 1064 7.55 44.68 -28.83
C PRO A 1064 6.72 43.63 -28.10
N SER A 1065 5.55 43.29 -28.65
CA SER A 1065 4.77 42.11 -28.27
C SER A 1065 5.65 40.84 -28.23
N GLY A 1066 5.42 39.98 -27.25
CA GLY A 1066 6.14 38.71 -27.12
C GLY A 1066 6.42 38.27 -25.69
N ILE A 1067 7.25 37.22 -25.58
CA ILE A 1067 7.62 36.59 -24.32
C ILE A 1067 8.79 37.32 -23.67
N TYR A 1068 8.62 37.61 -22.39
CA TYR A 1068 9.64 38.15 -21.50
C TYR A 1068 9.75 37.30 -20.23
N PHE A 1069 10.90 37.38 -19.56
CA PHE A 1069 11.13 36.75 -18.26
C PHE A 1069 11.40 37.83 -17.23
N TYR A 1070 10.88 37.70 -16.02
CA TYR A 1070 11.19 38.60 -14.92
C TYR A 1070 11.79 37.85 -13.75
N SER A 1071 12.89 38.39 -13.24
CA SER A 1071 13.65 37.85 -12.13
C SER A 1071 13.67 38.86 -11.01
N ILE A 1072 13.40 38.41 -9.78
CA ILE A 1072 13.53 39.23 -8.58
C ILE A 1072 14.84 38.91 -7.87
N PHE A 1073 15.57 39.96 -7.52
CA PHE A 1073 16.78 39.89 -6.74
C PHE A 1073 16.54 40.54 -5.38
N ILE A 1074 16.87 39.83 -4.30
CA ILE A 1074 16.74 40.30 -2.91
C ILE A 1074 18.15 40.40 -2.34
N ASN A 1075 18.49 41.57 -1.79
CA ASN A 1075 19.81 41.89 -1.23
C ASN A 1075 21.01 41.58 -2.17
N GLY A 1076 20.75 41.52 -3.49
CA GLY A 1076 21.75 41.25 -4.54
C GLY A 1076 21.79 39.80 -5.04
N GLN A 1077 21.10 38.86 -4.40
CA GLN A 1077 20.98 37.47 -4.85
C GLN A 1077 19.70 37.26 -5.67
N LEU A 1078 19.75 36.41 -6.70
CA LEU A 1078 18.58 35.99 -7.46
C LEU A 1078 17.70 35.08 -6.57
N SER A 1079 16.39 35.33 -6.54
CA SER A 1079 15.46 34.61 -5.66
C SER A 1079 14.44 33.77 -6.44
N ASP A 1080 13.81 34.34 -7.47
CA ASP A 1080 12.85 33.62 -8.34
C ASP A 1080 12.82 34.25 -9.74
N THR A 1081 12.35 33.50 -10.74
CA THR A 1081 12.14 33.95 -12.13
C THR A 1081 10.86 33.36 -12.71
N LYS A 1082 10.03 34.20 -13.32
CA LYS A 1082 8.76 33.81 -13.97
C LYS A 1082 8.67 34.37 -15.39
N LYS A 1083 7.77 33.81 -16.20
CA LYS A 1083 7.48 34.22 -17.60
C LYS A 1083 6.34 35.23 -17.62
N MET A 1084 6.41 36.27 -18.46
CA MET A 1084 5.29 37.15 -18.79
C MET A 1084 5.12 37.26 -20.32
N VAL A 1085 3.94 37.67 -20.78
CA VAL A 1085 3.61 37.89 -22.19
C VAL A 1085 3.04 39.30 -22.36
N LEU A 1086 3.69 40.11 -23.20
CA LEU A 1086 3.24 41.43 -23.62
C LEU A 1086 2.50 41.30 -24.96
N LEU A 1087 1.32 41.89 -25.08
CA LEU A 1087 0.53 41.97 -26.33
C LEU A 1087 1.01 43.09 -27.26
#